data_AF-A0A976JJW0-F1
#
_entry.id   AF-A0A976JJW0-F1
#
_cell.length_a   1.000
_cell.length_b   1.000
_cell.length_c   1.000
_cell.angle_alpha   90.00
_cell.angle_beta   90.00
_cell.angle_gamma   90.00
#
_symmetry.space_group_name_H-M   'P 1'
#
loop_
_entity.id
_entity.type
_entity.pdbx_description
1 polymer ?
#
loop_
_entity_poly.entity_id
_entity_poly.type
_entity_poly.pdbx_seq_one_letter_code
_entity_poly.pdbx_strand_id
1 'polypeptide(L)'
;MIKRTLILLIALVSGILQAGESFIPLDPIRIPSKDLIFEGENVSAERAAQLQEQGVDLSKLDPMPSEVWDSSAAIDVLSENIDDLPVESGQTVGFVSSIASNSGLYRFNIEASAGSEKRIFTVHLNKTLHTYLLRKNILRKLGYKIPAMEFMKTLTVQFPDKEAKEKFLKREIPEATLGAPSRWVTKGLDSEGNPDETLEVTLQDVFITMPTETDHYNLSLGIPPRVLTTRTLRSLLIVYSLLDLGESVNKYNWSVGSIDNGNIKLPHDQIAEFNATMDDAQWMLRKIQKFERRDFFEIVKLAHFPKEVEMLVLEKVISRRNALMKLFKETTEELHYNPEISFGTNLKEGRLQIQKFPGYAANFSHGAPDSPFDDWGWGVLADVQSIAIDELISRANAELSVFDINTARGELMTQQFENGLEHFIETGEFMRQPLGGWVSPVVNGQLILGRDVVIGSYMGTDNMVQLADTFGYGFRIGVQMGFESIDLPYGFGAGVGLNYVKTYAHIKPVKSLKQAFKEPYVNMAVPFVKHMIKKQADRLSAMADNPDGLEEEERNEVLSDIMKNLDKYLGVGESLIIQDRISPNIMAKGTLSYLNTRVTIGASADALEIKRIHLYRKNGTTLQVYVDNGMSKSLGVSFGVDYYVPVLEVRYKRTGGKYTVDAYNVNIDTDVEANPDLFRSATGISHLLKTGSAELLHEVKKPYSIANKFFDESTKAKFLHWRHKTLKKSDMYSLMTPKKVETNYVRHSNASQMGLNYEAFAVDIANYYLGRYLQGIQINGNTWQNPAQTYFGVAKTKEGRFEARLKGEQEDVDQREMFGEFLSITYRKEGWSIKRSKLMEELQEWNAKYGQELFANETLRDAT
;
A
#
# COMPACT_ATOMS: atom_id res chain seq x y z
N MET A 1 -24.50 -39.02 -16.04
CA MET A 1 -24.53 -39.35 -14.60
C MET A 1 -23.29 -38.83 -13.85
N ILE A 2 -22.73 -37.66 -14.21
CA ILE A 2 -21.57 -37.08 -13.49
C ILE A 2 -21.76 -35.55 -13.47
N LYS A 3 -22.74 -35.10 -12.66
CA LYS A 3 -22.81 -33.74 -12.11
C LYS A 3 -22.22 -33.84 -10.71
N ARG A 4 -20.90 -33.75 -10.55
CA ARG A 4 -20.24 -33.61 -9.22
C ARG A 4 -18.77 -33.22 -9.24
N THR A 5 -18.13 -33.12 -10.39
CA THR A 5 -16.66 -32.87 -10.48
C THR A 5 -16.29 -31.43 -10.85
N LEU A 6 -17.25 -30.50 -10.79
CA LEU A 6 -17.05 -29.07 -11.04
C LEU A 6 -17.52 -28.32 -9.79
N ILE A 7 -16.70 -28.31 -8.73
CA ILE A 7 -16.81 -27.47 -7.51
C ILE A 7 -15.59 -27.68 -6.58
N LEU A 8 -14.79 -28.74 -6.76
CA LEU A 8 -13.73 -29.08 -5.80
C LEU A 8 -12.40 -28.32 -5.97
N LEU A 9 -12.19 -27.56 -7.04
CA LEU A 9 -10.89 -26.89 -7.31
C LEU A 9 -10.82 -25.41 -6.90
N ILE A 10 -11.81 -24.90 -6.16
CA ILE A 10 -11.77 -23.54 -5.55
C ILE A 10 -11.30 -23.59 -4.07
N ALA A 11 -11.03 -24.78 -3.53
CA ALA A 11 -10.85 -25.00 -2.09
C ALA A 11 -9.40 -25.14 -1.61
N LEU A 12 -8.42 -24.56 -2.29
CA LEU A 12 -7.03 -24.44 -1.79
C LEU A 12 -6.56 -22.99 -1.79
N VAL A 13 -7.38 -22.10 -1.22
CA VAL A 13 -6.90 -20.83 -0.71
C VAL A 13 -6.10 -21.14 0.57
N SER A 14 -4.79 -20.95 0.48
CA SER A 14 -3.90 -20.91 1.64
C SER A 14 -4.44 -19.83 2.59
N GLY A 15 -5.01 -20.27 3.72
CA GLY A 15 -5.53 -19.40 4.76
C GLY A 15 -4.40 -18.65 5.44
N ILE A 16 -3.96 -17.55 4.83
CA ILE A 16 -3.39 -16.45 5.60
C ILE A 16 -4.58 -15.90 6.39
N LEU A 17 -4.52 -16.01 7.73
CA LEU A 17 -5.43 -15.32 8.65
C LEU A 17 -5.38 -13.82 8.33
N GLN A 18 -6.25 -13.35 7.45
CA GLN A 18 -6.59 -11.94 7.35
C GLN A 18 -7.54 -11.63 8.51
N ALA A 19 -7.31 -10.54 9.22
CA ALA A 19 -8.29 -9.98 10.13
C ALA A 19 -9.60 -9.76 9.35
N GLY A 20 -10.69 -10.36 9.83
CA GLY A 20 -12.02 -10.12 9.29
C GLY A 20 -12.49 -8.72 9.66
N GLU A 21 -13.21 -8.08 8.76
CA GLU A 21 -13.85 -6.78 9.03
C GLU A 21 -15.36 -6.99 9.01
N SER A 22 -16.03 -6.57 10.09
CA SER A 22 -17.48 -6.54 10.16
C SER A 22 -17.98 -5.11 10.04
N PHE A 23 -19.08 -4.95 9.30
CA PHE A 23 -19.75 -3.68 9.10
C PHE A 23 -21.05 -3.66 9.89
N ILE A 24 -21.37 -2.55 10.56
CA ILE A 24 -22.66 -2.27 11.19
C ILE A 24 -23.25 -1.03 10.51
N PRO A 25 -24.35 -1.16 9.77
CA PRO A 25 -25.02 -0.02 9.15
C PRO A 25 -25.45 1.01 10.20
N LEU A 26 -25.24 2.30 9.93
CA LEU A 26 -25.77 3.38 10.76
C LEU A 26 -27.30 3.48 10.63
N ASP A 27 -27.82 3.19 9.45
CA ASP A 27 -29.26 3.10 9.20
C ASP A 27 -29.79 1.71 9.61
N PRO A 28 -30.98 1.61 10.21
CA PRO A 28 -31.56 0.35 10.70
C PRO A 28 -32.11 -0.51 9.54
N ILE A 29 -31.23 -0.99 8.67
CA ILE A 29 -31.57 -1.84 7.52
C ILE A 29 -31.60 -3.34 7.90
N ARG A 30 -30.96 -3.69 9.02
CA ARG A 30 -30.81 -5.09 9.47
C ARG A 30 -31.98 -5.54 10.33
N ILE A 31 -32.35 -6.80 10.17
CA ILE A 31 -33.40 -7.46 10.94
C ILE A 31 -32.96 -7.55 12.43
N PRO A 32 -33.80 -7.10 13.38
CA PRO A 32 -33.53 -7.22 14.82
C PRO A 32 -33.26 -8.65 15.29
N SER A 33 -32.63 -8.77 16.46
CA SER A 33 -32.33 -10.05 17.08
C SER A 33 -33.59 -10.83 17.49
N LYS A 34 -33.53 -12.16 17.41
CA LYS A 34 -34.69 -13.06 17.61
C LYS A 34 -34.88 -13.60 19.03
N ASP A 35 -34.04 -13.19 19.96
CA ASP A 35 -33.94 -13.69 21.33
C ASP A 35 -34.21 -12.60 22.37
N LEU A 36 -34.88 -11.50 22.02
CA LEU A 36 -35.11 -10.37 22.93
C LEU A 36 -36.27 -10.65 23.89
N ILE A 37 -36.16 -10.19 25.14
CA ILE A 37 -37.26 -10.20 26.11
C ILE A 37 -37.87 -8.81 26.23
N PHE A 38 -39.21 -8.73 26.11
CA PHE A 38 -40.00 -7.54 26.41
C PHE A 38 -41.20 -7.93 27.28
N GLU A 39 -41.39 -7.24 28.41
CA GLU A 39 -42.48 -7.52 29.37
C GLU A 39 -42.56 -8.98 29.87
N GLY A 40 -41.44 -9.70 29.86
CA GLY A 40 -41.34 -11.09 30.30
C GLY A 40 -41.62 -12.14 29.21
N GLU A 41 -41.93 -11.72 27.99
CA GLU A 41 -42.15 -12.62 26.85
C GLU A 41 -41.02 -12.53 25.82
N ASN A 42 -40.79 -13.63 25.09
CA ASN A 42 -39.82 -13.67 24.00
C ASN A 42 -40.39 -13.00 22.74
N VAL A 43 -39.63 -12.09 22.16
CA VAL A 43 -40.04 -11.25 21.03
C VAL A 43 -39.46 -11.80 19.74
N SER A 44 -40.31 -12.12 18.76
CA SER A 44 -39.85 -12.50 17.42
C SER A 44 -39.15 -11.32 16.72
N ALA A 45 -38.34 -11.60 15.71
CA ALA A 45 -37.66 -10.55 14.96
C ALA A 45 -38.63 -9.55 14.29
N GLU A 46 -39.79 -10.02 13.78
CA GLU A 46 -40.80 -9.13 13.22
C GLU A 46 -41.45 -8.26 14.30
N ARG A 47 -41.75 -8.84 15.48
CA ARG A 47 -42.33 -8.09 16.59
C ARG A 47 -41.35 -7.05 17.13
N ALA A 48 -40.06 -7.38 17.21
CA ALA A 48 -39.02 -6.45 17.61
C ALA A 48 -38.90 -5.28 16.62
N ALA A 49 -38.99 -5.54 15.32
CA ALA A 49 -39.02 -4.47 14.30
C ALA A 49 -40.22 -3.54 14.49
N GLN A 50 -41.42 -4.09 14.78
CA GLN A 50 -42.60 -3.28 15.09
C GLN A 50 -42.41 -2.44 16.37
N LEU A 51 -41.80 -3.00 17.42
CA LEU A 51 -41.52 -2.27 18.65
C LEU A 51 -40.56 -1.10 18.39
N GLN A 52 -39.56 -1.30 17.53
CA GLN A 52 -38.64 -0.25 17.10
C GLN A 52 -39.36 0.87 16.33
N GLU A 53 -40.27 0.52 15.42
CA GLU A 53 -41.14 1.50 14.72
C GLU A 53 -42.05 2.26 15.69
N GLN A 54 -42.44 1.63 16.81
CA GLN A 54 -43.22 2.23 17.89
C GLN A 54 -42.37 3.08 18.85
N GLY A 55 -41.06 3.22 18.59
CA GLY A 55 -40.14 4.04 19.38
C GLY A 55 -39.54 3.35 20.60
N VAL A 56 -39.68 2.02 20.73
CA VAL A 56 -39.00 1.24 21.77
C VAL A 56 -37.53 1.10 21.43
N ASP A 57 -36.67 1.52 22.35
CA ASP A 57 -35.22 1.36 22.23
C ASP A 57 -34.81 -0.10 22.48
N LEU A 58 -34.63 -0.86 21.40
CA LEU A 58 -34.27 -2.27 21.46
C LEU A 58 -32.92 -2.51 22.12
N SER A 59 -32.00 -1.52 22.15
CA SER A 59 -30.69 -1.65 22.82
C SER A 59 -30.79 -1.82 24.34
N LYS A 60 -31.97 -1.56 24.94
CA LYS A 60 -32.24 -1.73 26.38
C LYS A 60 -32.76 -3.11 26.76
N LEU A 61 -33.17 -3.92 25.78
CA LEU A 61 -33.73 -5.24 26.03
C LEU A 61 -32.61 -6.28 26.17
N ASP A 62 -32.68 -7.11 27.20
CA ASP A 62 -31.77 -8.24 27.37
C ASP A 62 -32.23 -9.43 26.51
N PRO A 63 -31.30 -10.28 26.05
CA PRO A 63 -31.65 -11.53 25.41
C PRO A 63 -32.18 -12.54 26.43
N MET A 64 -32.88 -13.56 25.94
CA MET A 64 -33.31 -14.69 26.73
C MET A 64 -32.10 -15.47 27.27
N PRO A 65 -32.07 -15.82 28.58
CA PRO A 65 -31.03 -16.67 29.14
C PRO A 65 -30.86 -17.94 28.33
N SER A 66 -29.62 -18.35 28.14
CA SER A 66 -29.23 -19.48 27.31
C SER A 66 -28.14 -20.32 27.99
N GLU A 67 -27.75 -21.41 27.33
CA GLU A 67 -26.63 -22.24 27.77
C GLU A 67 -25.31 -21.46 27.79
N VAL A 68 -25.14 -20.47 26.92
CA VAL A 68 -23.89 -19.70 26.78
C VAL A 68 -23.88 -18.38 27.55
N TRP A 69 -25.05 -17.82 27.90
CA TRP A 69 -25.17 -16.53 28.56
C TRP A 69 -26.34 -16.47 29.54
N ASP A 70 -26.11 -15.88 30.70
CA ASP A 70 -27.13 -15.57 31.70
C ASP A 70 -26.72 -14.33 32.51
N SER A 71 -27.65 -13.39 32.69
CA SER A 71 -27.40 -12.17 33.48
C SER A 71 -26.93 -12.47 34.91
N SER A 72 -27.41 -13.56 35.53
CA SER A 72 -26.98 -13.95 36.88
C SER A 72 -25.63 -14.67 36.93
N ALA A 73 -25.07 -15.04 35.77
CA ALA A 73 -23.75 -15.67 35.68
C ALA A 73 -22.60 -14.64 35.61
N ALA A 74 -22.90 -13.35 35.66
CA ALA A 74 -21.88 -12.30 35.66
C ALA A 74 -21.04 -12.36 36.94
N ILE A 75 -19.71 -12.36 36.78
CA ILE A 75 -18.77 -12.40 37.91
C ILE A 75 -18.26 -10.98 38.17
N ASP A 76 -18.70 -10.39 39.28
CA ASP A 76 -18.31 -9.03 39.66
C ASP A 76 -16.82 -8.94 40.01
N VAL A 77 -16.28 -9.92 40.75
CA VAL A 77 -14.87 -9.98 41.15
C VAL A 77 -14.25 -11.26 40.63
N LEU A 78 -13.27 -11.13 39.74
CA LEU A 78 -12.51 -12.29 39.25
C LEU A 78 -11.44 -12.67 40.27
N SER A 79 -11.21 -13.97 40.43
CA SER A 79 -10.14 -14.53 41.26
C SER A 79 -9.41 -15.65 40.53
N GLU A 80 -8.13 -15.86 40.86
CA GLU A 80 -7.29 -16.92 40.27
C GLU A 80 -7.93 -18.30 40.48
N ASN A 81 -8.49 -18.54 41.66
CA ASN A 81 -9.05 -19.85 42.05
C ASN A 81 -10.26 -20.33 41.22
N ILE A 82 -10.85 -19.48 40.37
CA ILE A 82 -11.98 -19.87 39.50
C ILE A 82 -11.51 -20.84 38.41
N ASP A 83 -10.23 -20.77 38.05
CA ASP A 83 -9.63 -21.59 37.01
C ASP A 83 -8.79 -22.75 37.53
N ASP A 84 -8.68 -22.94 38.86
CA ASP A 84 -7.89 -24.02 39.45
C ASP A 84 -8.42 -25.39 39.00
N LEU A 85 -7.57 -26.16 38.33
CA LEU A 85 -7.78 -27.56 38.00
C LEU A 85 -6.78 -28.42 38.80
N PRO A 86 -7.04 -29.72 39.01
CA PRO A 86 -6.18 -30.58 39.82
C PRO A 86 -4.94 -31.04 39.03
N VAL A 87 -4.20 -30.10 38.45
CA VAL A 87 -2.93 -30.31 37.73
C VAL A 87 -1.98 -29.18 38.15
N GLU A 88 -0.79 -29.50 38.64
CA GLU A 88 0.16 -28.47 39.09
C GLU A 88 1.13 -28.05 37.97
N SER A 89 1.54 -26.77 37.95
CA SER A 89 2.57 -26.30 37.02
C SER A 89 3.88 -27.05 37.25
N GLY A 90 4.43 -27.65 36.19
CA GLY A 90 5.64 -28.47 36.22
C GLY A 90 5.41 -29.96 36.50
N GLN A 91 4.17 -30.39 36.75
CA GLN A 91 3.80 -31.80 36.89
C GLN A 91 4.09 -32.58 35.59
N THR A 92 4.49 -33.84 35.74
CA THR A 92 4.62 -34.79 34.62
C THR A 92 3.27 -35.47 34.35
N VAL A 93 2.80 -35.37 33.10
CA VAL A 93 1.50 -35.89 32.64
C VAL A 93 1.69 -36.78 31.40
N GLY A 94 0.82 -37.77 31.22
CA GLY A 94 0.91 -38.70 30.08
C GLY A 94 0.24 -38.14 28.83
N PHE A 95 0.90 -38.21 27.67
CA PHE A 95 0.28 -37.89 26.38
C PHE A 95 -0.73 -38.97 25.97
N VAL A 96 -1.93 -38.55 25.55
CA VAL A 96 -2.98 -39.47 25.09
C VAL A 96 -3.16 -39.38 23.58
N SER A 97 -3.62 -38.24 23.07
CA SER A 97 -3.90 -38.06 21.64
C SER A 97 -4.08 -36.59 21.24
N SER A 98 -3.78 -36.27 19.98
CA SER A 98 -3.95 -34.93 19.42
C SER A 98 -5.39 -34.71 18.92
N ILE A 99 -5.90 -33.50 19.07
CA ILE A 99 -7.27 -33.12 18.67
C ILE A 99 -7.20 -32.23 17.42
N ALA A 100 -7.97 -32.60 16.39
CA ALA A 100 -8.14 -31.77 15.20
C ALA A 100 -8.61 -30.35 15.58
N SER A 101 -7.91 -29.34 15.09
CA SER A 101 -8.12 -27.95 15.49
C SER A 101 -7.96 -27.03 14.28
N ASN A 102 -8.57 -25.85 14.34
CA ASN A 102 -8.38 -24.83 13.32
C ASN A 102 -6.92 -24.37 13.29
N SER A 103 -6.44 -23.98 12.11
CA SER A 103 -5.08 -23.45 11.94
C SER A 103 -4.85 -22.26 12.89
N GLY A 104 -3.71 -22.29 13.60
CA GLY A 104 -3.31 -21.34 14.62
C GLY A 104 -3.44 -21.85 16.06
N LEU A 105 -4.31 -22.82 16.35
CA LEU A 105 -4.52 -23.41 17.68
C LEU A 105 -4.22 -24.91 17.64
N TYR A 106 -3.33 -25.37 18.50
CA TYR A 106 -3.06 -26.78 18.68
C TYR A 106 -3.64 -27.29 20.00
N ARG A 107 -4.27 -28.47 19.96
CA ARG A 107 -4.92 -29.10 21.13
C ARG A 107 -4.57 -30.57 21.20
N PHE A 108 -4.31 -31.05 22.41
CA PHE A 108 -4.11 -32.48 22.66
C PHE A 108 -4.56 -32.86 24.07
N ASN A 109 -4.88 -34.13 24.25
CA ASN A 109 -5.31 -34.68 25.52
C ASN A 109 -4.14 -35.25 26.31
N ILE A 110 -4.17 -35.02 27.62
CA ILE A 110 -3.26 -35.57 28.61
C ILE A 110 -4.03 -36.35 29.67
N GLU A 111 -3.37 -37.32 30.27
CA GLU A 111 -3.85 -38.01 31.48
C GLU A 111 -3.04 -37.50 32.68
N ALA A 112 -3.73 -36.95 33.67
CA ALA A 112 -3.15 -36.51 34.93
C ALA A 112 -3.86 -37.16 36.12
N SER A 113 -3.09 -37.45 37.17
CA SER A 113 -3.63 -37.97 38.44
C SER A 113 -4.23 -36.83 39.24
N ALA A 114 -5.56 -36.81 39.37
CA ALA A 114 -6.32 -35.87 40.18
C ALA A 114 -6.73 -36.57 41.49
N GLY A 115 -5.86 -36.57 42.49
CA GLY A 115 -6.07 -37.35 43.72
C GLY A 115 -5.92 -38.86 43.46
N SER A 116 -6.97 -39.65 43.73
CA SER A 116 -6.99 -41.11 43.52
C SER A 116 -7.49 -41.54 42.13
N GLU A 117 -7.95 -40.62 41.29
CA GLU A 117 -8.52 -40.90 39.97
C GLU A 117 -7.66 -40.30 38.85
N LYS A 118 -7.57 -41.02 37.73
CA LYS A 118 -6.98 -40.51 36.48
C LYS A 118 -8.04 -39.77 35.68
N ARG A 119 -7.76 -38.52 35.30
CA ARG A 119 -8.66 -37.68 34.50
C ARG A 119 -7.97 -37.18 33.25
N ILE A 120 -8.78 -36.95 32.22
CA ILE A 120 -8.32 -36.41 30.93
C ILE A 120 -8.47 -34.89 30.95
N PHE A 121 -7.41 -34.19 30.57
CA PHE A 121 -7.40 -32.75 30.36
C PHE A 121 -6.98 -32.44 28.92
N THR A 122 -7.42 -31.30 28.40
CA THR A 122 -7.02 -30.81 27.07
C THR A 122 -6.05 -29.64 27.22
N VAL A 123 -4.84 -29.81 26.69
CA VAL A 123 -3.80 -28.77 26.64
C VAL A 123 -3.93 -27.98 25.35
N HIS A 124 -3.78 -26.66 25.44
CA HIS A 124 -3.92 -25.72 24.32
C HIS A 124 -2.64 -24.92 24.10
N LEU A 125 -2.16 -24.89 22.85
CA LEU A 125 -1.00 -24.11 22.40
C LEU A 125 -1.42 -23.12 21.31
N ASN A 126 -1.08 -21.85 21.48
CA ASN A 126 -1.33 -20.80 20.50
C ASN A 126 -0.31 -19.66 20.63
N LYS A 127 -0.02 -18.92 19.55
CA LYS A 127 0.81 -17.71 19.57
C LYS A 127 0.15 -16.51 20.25
N THR A 128 -1.17 -16.53 20.38
CA THR A 128 -2.03 -15.49 20.94
C THR A 128 -2.76 -15.98 22.18
N LEU A 129 -2.17 -16.94 22.90
CA LEU A 129 -2.78 -17.62 24.04
C LEU A 129 -3.38 -16.66 25.08
N HIS A 130 -2.62 -15.62 25.44
CA HIS A 130 -3.06 -14.62 26.41
C HIS A 130 -4.25 -13.79 25.94
N THR A 131 -4.49 -13.68 24.63
CA THR A 131 -5.70 -13.05 24.09
C THR A 131 -6.94 -13.87 24.41
N TYR A 132 -6.85 -15.21 24.40
CA TYR A 132 -7.97 -16.07 24.82
C TYR A 132 -8.24 -15.95 26.32
N LEU A 133 -7.20 -15.89 27.15
CA LEU A 133 -7.35 -15.69 28.59
C LEU A 133 -7.96 -14.32 28.90
N LEU A 134 -7.53 -13.28 28.19
CA LEU A 134 -8.10 -11.94 28.27
C LEU A 134 -9.58 -11.94 27.88
N ARG A 135 -9.93 -12.62 26.78
CA ARG A 135 -11.30 -12.76 26.29
C ARG A 135 -12.18 -13.55 27.28
N LYS A 136 -11.67 -14.63 27.87
CA LYS A 136 -12.35 -15.38 28.94
C LYS A 136 -12.75 -14.44 30.09
N ASN A 137 -11.80 -13.64 30.57
CA ASN A 137 -12.00 -12.80 31.75
C ASN A 137 -13.07 -11.74 31.51
N ILE A 138 -13.05 -11.05 30.36
CA ILE A 138 -14.08 -10.05 30.05
C ILE A 138 -15.46 -10.70 29.84
N LEU A 139 -15.53 -11.86 29.17
CA LEU A 139 -16.79 -12.56 28.89
C LEU A 139 -17.47 -13.02 30.19
N ARG A 140 -16.70 -13.50 31.17
CA ARG A 140 -17.22 -13.84 32.51
C ARG A 140 -17.81 -12.65 33.25
N LYS A 141 -17.15 -11.47 33.21
CA LYS A 141 -17.72 -10.24 33.78
C LYS A 141 -19.01 -9.80 33.06
N LEU A 142 -19.19 -10.19 31.79
CA LEU A 142 -20.37 -9.86 30.97
C LEU A 142 -21.53 -10.87 31.11
N GLY A 143 -21.38 -11.92 31.93
CA GLY A 143 -22.41 -12.95 32.14
C GLY A 143 -22.38 -14.13 31.18
N TYR A 144 -21.29 -14.29 30.41
CA TYR A 144 -21.10 -15.49 29.59
C TYR A 144 -20.54 -16.62 30.45
N LYS A 145 -21.11 -17.81 30.26
CA LYS A 145 -20.67 -19.04 30.92
C LYS A 145 -19.43 -19.55 30.19
N ILE A 146 -18.24 -19.29 30.73
CA ILE A 146 -16.97 -19.74 30.13
C ILE A 146 -16.30 -20.77 31.06
N PRO A 147 -15.97 -21.98 30.57
CA PRO A 147 -15.37 -23.03 31.39
C PRO A 147 -14.01 -22.61 31.96
N ALA A 148 -13.53 -23.34 32.97
CA ALA A 148 -12.22 -23.11 33.57
C ALA A 148 -11.10 -23.26 32.52
N MET A 149 -10.20 -22.27 32.46
CA MET A 149 -9.00 -22.31 31.62
C MET A 149 -7.80 -21.90 32.47
N GLU A 150 -7.08 -22.90 32.98
CA GLU A 150 -5.94 -22.70 33.87
C GLU A 150 -4.66 -22.46 33.06
N PHE A 151 -3.94 -21.39 33.36
CA PHE A 151 -2.67 -21.07 32.73
C PHE A 151 -1.52 -21.84 33.40
N MET A 152 -0.74 -22.55 32.58
CA MET A 152 0.42 -23.32 33.03
C MET A 152 1.70 -22.68 32.50
N LYS A 153 2.55 -22.24 33.43
CA LYS A 153 3.89 -21.72 33.08
C LYS A 153 4.75 -22.82 32.47
N THR A 154 4.68 -24.02 33.04
CA THR A 154 5.40 -25.20 32.58
C THR A 154 4.55 -26.45 32.72
N LEU A 155 4.69 -27.39 31.79
CA LEU A 155 4.03 -28.70 31.84
C LEU A 155 4.96 -29.75 31.21
N THR A 156 5.26 -30.84 31.92
CA THR A 156 6.09 -31.92 31.37
C THR A 156 5.22 -33.03 30.84
N VAL A 157 5.34 -33.33 29.55
CA VAL A 157 4.52 -34.33 28.86
C VAL A 157 5.38 -35.56 28.56
N GLN A 158 4.95 -36.72 29.06
CA GLN A 158 5.56 -38.03 28.83
C GLN A 158 4.88 -38.71 27.63
N PHE A 159 5.66 -39.04 26.61
CA PHE A 159 5.20 -39.72 25.40
C PHE A 159 5.28 -41.25 25.54
N PRO A 160 4.40 -41.99 24.85
CA PRO A 160 4.43 -43.46 24.86
C PRO A 160 5.67 -44.04 24.16
N ASP A 161 6.13 -43.39 23.09
CA ASP A 161 7.28 -43.81 22.29
C ASP A 161 7.93 -42.62 21.57
N LYS A 162 9.10 -42.87 20.95
CA LYS A 162 9.89 -41.86 20.24
C LYS A 162 9.18 -41.35 18.98
N GLU A 163 8.41 -42.20 18.30
CA GLU A 163 7.70 -41.83 17.07
C GLU A 163 6.60 -40.81 17.36
N ALA A 164 5.82 -41.02 18.44
CA ALA A 164 4.81 -40.10 18.91
C ALA A 164 5.42 -38.73 19.28
N LYS A 165 6.55 -38.72 19.99
CA LYS A 165 7.29 -37.48 20.30
C LYS A 165 7.78 -36.77 19.04
N GLU A 166 8.37 -37.50 18.09
CA GLU A 166 8.87 -36.91 16.84
C GLU A 166 7.73 -36.33 15.99
N LYS A 167 6.61 -37.05 15.87
CA LYS A 167 5.41 -36.57 15.18
C LYS A 167 4.86 -35.30 15.84
N PHE A 168 4.78 -35.28 17.17
CA PHE A 168 4.33 -34.13 17.94
C PHE A 168 5.18 -32.88 17.68
N LEU A 169 6.51 -33.02 17.75
CA LEU A 169 7.46 -31.91 17.62
C LEU A 169 7.67 -31.45 16.17
N LYS A 170 7.87 -32.37 15.22
CA LYS A 170 8.23 -32.02 13.84
C LYS A 170 7.03 -31.71 12.95
N ARG A 171 5.85 -32.26 13.29
CA ARG A 171 4.67 -32.17 12.42
C ARG A 171 3.50 -31.45 13.10
N GLU A 172 3.04 -31.95 14.25
CA GLU A 172 1.77 -31.50 14.83
C GLU A 172 1.83 -30.05 15.34
N ILE A 173 2.86 -29.67 16.12
CA ILE A 173 3.01 -28.27 16.56
C ILE A 173 3.21 -27.31 15.37
N PRO A 174 4.15 -27.55 14.43
CA PRO A 174 4.37 -26.63 13.31
C PRO A 174 3.15 -26.47 12.41
N GLU A 175 2.49 -27.56 12.02
CA GLU A 175 1.34 -27.54 11.11
C GLU A 175 0.12 -26.86 11.78
N ALA A 176 -0.13 -27.14 13.07
CA ALA A 176 -1.31 -26.62 13.75
C ALA A 176 -1.14 -25.18 14.27
N THR A 177 0.03 -24.79 14.76
CA THR A 177 0.26 -23.43 15.31
C THR A 177 0.86 -22.45 14.30
N LEU A 178 1.32 -22.93 13.15
CA LEU A 178 2.14 -22.19 12.18
C LEU A 178 3.41 -21.60 12.82
N GLY A 179 3.89 -22.17 13.93
CA GLY A 179 5.01 -21.67 14.73
C GLY A 179 6.09 -22.72 14.94
N ALA A 180 7.32 -22.28 15.19
CA ALA A 180 8.41 -23.17 15.50
C ALA A 180 8.22 -23.86 16.88
N PRO A 181 8.49 -25.16 17.03
CA PRO A 181 8.31 -25.88 18.29
C PRO A 181 9.11 -25.29 19.45
N SER A 182 10.29 -24.74 19.16
CA SER A 182 11.17 -24.08 20.13
C SER A 182 10.55 -22.87 20.85
N ARG A 183 9.37 -22.39 20.43
CA ARG A 183 8.61 -21.37 21.16
C ARG A 183 7.93 -21.94 22.42
N TRP A 184 7.48 -23.19 22.35
CA TRP A 184 6.78 -23.85 23.44
C TRP A 184 7.65 -24.87 24.15
N VAL A 185 8.69 -25.41 23.52
CA VAL A 185 9.51 -26.49 24.10
C VAL A 185 10.75 -25.93 24.78
N THR A 186 10.86 -26.15 26.09
CA THR A 186 12.01 -25.72 26.91
C THR A 186 13.00 -26.85 27.20
N LYS A 187 12.53 -28.10 27.23
CA LYS A 187 13.32 -29.33 27.33
C LYS A 187 12.69 -30.40 26.44
N GLY A 188 13.50 -31.27 25.84
CA GLY A 188 13.05 -32.25 24.83
C GLY A 188 13.65 -32.03 23.43
N LEU A 189 14.49 -31.00 23.26
CA LEU A 189 15.24 -30.68 22.05
C LEU A 189 16.75 -30.63 22.35
N ASP A 190 17.57 -31.10 21.42
CA ASP A 190 19.03 -30.98 21.46
C ASP A 190 19.52 -29.56 21.06
N SER A 191 20.83 -29.35 21.09
CA SER A 191 21.46 -28.06 20.73
C SER A 191 21.25 -27.64 19.26
N GLU A 192 20.87 -28.57 18.40
CA GLU A 192 20.58 -28.34 16.98
C GLU A 192 19.08 -28.13 16.73
N GLY A 193 18.24 -28.26 17.76
CA GLY A 193 16.78 -28.10 17.68
C GLY A 193 16.03 -29.35 17.24
N ASN A 194 16.68 -30.53 17.25
CA ASN A 194 16.04 -31.81 16.98
C ASN A 194 15.53 -32.47 18.28
N PRO A 195 14.53 -33.36 18.22
CA PRO A 195 14.08 -34.12 19.38
C PRO A 195 15.22 -34.89 20.05
N ASP A 196 15.43 -34.69 21.35
CA ASP A 196 16.43 -35.45 22.12
C ASP A 196 16.00 -36.91 22.36
N GLU A 197 16.87 -37.71 23.00
CA GLU A 197 16.61 -39.14 23.28
C GLU A 197 15.57 -39.40 24.38
N THR A 198 15.18 -38.40 25.16
CA THR A 198 14.21 -38.58 26.25
C THR A 198 12.79 -38.74 25.69
N LEU A 199 11.90 -39.39 26.44
CA LEU A 199 10.47 -39.46 26.07
C LEU A 199 9.65 -38.32 26.70
N GLU A 200 10.32 -37.36 27.35
CA GLU A 200 9.69 -36.23 28.02
C GLU A 200 9.88 -34.94 27.21
N VAL A 201 8.86 -34.09 27.21
CA VAL A 201 8.93 -32.73 26.65
C VAL A 201 8.38 -31.76 27.68
N THR A 202 9.18 -30.78 28.09
CA THR A 202 8.69 -29.69 28.94
C THR A 202 8.19 -28.55 28.06
N LEU A 203 6.89 -28.34 28.08
CA LEU A 203 6.20 -27.23 27.43
C LEU A 203 6.18 -26.00 28.35
N GLN A 204 6.16 -24.81 27.75
CA GLN A 204 5.90 -23.53 28.38
C GLN A 204 4.72 -22.82 27.69
N ASP A 205 4.11 -21.87 28.40
CA ASP A 205 3.07 -20.99 27.87
C ASP A 205 1.91 -21.77 27.24
N VAL A 206 1.20 -22.54 28.09
CA VAL A 206 0.03 -23.35 27.70
C VAL A 206 -1.13 -23.08 28.67
N PHE A 207 -2.35 -23.38 28.27
CA PHE A 207 -3.46 -23.49 29.22
C PHE A 207 -4.14 -24.84 29.08
N ILE A 208 -4.76 -25.28 30.17
CA ILE A 208 -5.49 -26.54 30.24
C ILE A 208 -6.97 -26.30 30.50
N THR A 209 -7.80 -27.20 29.96
CA THR A 209 -9.24 -27.24 30.22
C THR A 209 -9.65 -28.67 30.54
N MET A 210 -10.71 -28.84 31.33
CA MET A 210 -11.31 -30.15 31.58
C MET A 210 -12.56 -30.29 30.70
N PRO A 211 -12.63 -31.27 29.78
CA PRO A 211 -13.83 -31.50 28.99
C PRO A 211 -14.96 -32.04 29.88
N THR A 212 -16.15 -31.46 29.77
CA THR A 212 -17.36 -31.94 30.46
C THR A 212 -18.48 -32.26 29.47
N GLU A 213 -19.37 -33.20 29.82
CA GLU A 213 -20.52 -33.57 28.96
C GLU A 213 -21.53 -32.43 28.79
N THR A 214 -21.49 -31.43 29.66
CA THR A 214 -22.31 -30.22 29.63
C THR A 214 -21.63 -29.03 28.94
N ASP A 215 -20.44 -29.22 28.35
CA ASP A 215 -19.70 -28.14 27.71
C ASP A 215 -20.42 -27.65 26.46
N HIS A 216 -20.99 -26.45 26.54
CA HIS A 216 -21.40 -25.66 25.39
C HIS A 216 -20.18 -25.02 24.71
N TYR A 217 -20.40 -24.46 23.53
CA TYR A 217 -19.34 -23.87 22.72
C TYR A 217 -18.60 -22.75 23.46
N ASN A 218 -17.29 -22.89 23.64
CA ASN A 218 -16.48 -21.92 24.38
C ASN A 218 -16.21 -20.65 23.55
N LEU A 219 -16.97 -19.59 23.87
CA LEU A 219 -16.88 -18.28 23.21
C LEU A 219 -15.57 -17.53 23.48
N SER A 220 -14.69 -17.99 24.39
CA SER A 220 -13.35 -17.41 24.48
C SER A 220 -12.43 -17.90 23.36
N LEU A 221 -12.68 -19.09 22.79
CA LEU A 221 -11.86 -19.71 21.76
C LEU A 221 -12.30 -19.39 20.33
N GLY A 222 -13.54 -18.91 20.15
CA GLY A 222 -14.05 -18.51 18.84
C GLY A 222 -15.56 -18.38 18.83
N ILE A 223 -16.13 -18.20 17.64
CA ILE A 223 -17.58 -18.20 17.38
C ILE A 223 -17.88 -19.20 16.25
N PRO A 224 -19.04 -19.87 16.24
CA PRO A 224 -19.42 -20.74 15.13
C PRO A 224 -19.40 -20.00 13.78
N PRO A 225 -18.77 -20.56 12.73
CA PRO A 225 -18.57 -19.89 11.44
C PRO A 225 -19.88 -19.92 10.61
N ARG A 226 -20.87 -19.14 11.04
CA ARG A 226 -22.18 -19.01 10.40
C ARG A 226 -22.71 -17.59 10.57
N VAL A 227 -23.79 -17.27 9.86
CA VAL A 227 -24.55 -16.03 10.09
C VAL A 227 -25.21 -16.09 11.47
N LEU A 228 -24.87 -15.14 12.34
CA LEU A 228 -25.40 -15.07 13.69
C LEU A 228 -26.76 -14.35 13.69
N THR A 229 -27.69 -14.83 14.52
CA THR A 229 -29.09 -14.35 14.55
C THR A 229 -29.58 -13.93 15.93
N THR A 230 -28.83 -14.20 16.98
CA THR A 230 -29.17 -13.93 18.38
C THR A 230 -28.30 -12.81 18.93
N ARG A 231 -28.87 -11.87 19.69
CA ARG A 231 -28.14 -10.77 20.32
C ARG A 231 -26.95 -11.28 21.12
N THR A 232 -27.14 -12.38 21.83
CA THR A 232 -26.10 -13.06 22.62
C THR A 232 -24.82 -13.32 21.82
N LEU A 233 -24.93 -13.65 20.53
CA LEU A 233 -23.78 -13.93 19.66
C LEU A 233 -23.41 -12.75 18.75
N ARG A 234 -24.40 -12.00 18.25
CA ARG A 234 -24.18 -10.84 17.37
C ARG A 234 -23.39 -9.73 18.08
N SER A 235 -23.75 -9.45 19.32
CA SER A 235 -23.16 -8.38 20.13
C SER A 235 -21.71 -8.65 20.54
N LEU A 236 -21.25 -9.91 20.49
CA LEU A 236 -19.86 -10.28 20.74
C LEU A 236 -18.88 -9.61 19.79
N LEU A 237 -19.34 -9.10 18.64
CA LEU A 237 -18.51 -8.31 17.73
C LEU A 237 -17.75 -7.22 18.51
N ILE A 238 -18.42 -6.54 19.45
CA ILE A 238 -17.81 -5.51 20.28
C ILE A 238 -16.66 -6.05 21.13
N VAL A 239 -16.81 -7.23 21.74
CA VAL A 239 -15.78 -7.85 22.58
C VAL A 239 -14.59 -8.32 21.73
N TYR A 240 -14.87 -8.96 20.59
CA TYR A 240 -13.83 -9.42 19.67
C TYR A 240 -13.06 -8.27 19.05
N SER A 241 -13.74 -7.20 18.66
CA SER A 241 -13.09 -5.98 18.15
C SER A 241 -12.34 -5.24 19.23
N LEU A 242 -12.87 -5.19 20.46
CA LEU A 242 -12.16 -4.59 21.58
C LEU A 242 -10.83 -5.30 21.81
N LEU A 243 -10.79 -6.64 21.74
CA LEU A 243 -9.64 -7.48 22.13
C LEU A 243 -8.87 -8.11 20.96
N ASP A 244 -8.95 -7.55 19.76
CA ASP A 244 -8.22 -8.04 18.57
C ASP A 244 -6.72 -7.66 18.63
N LEU A 245 -5.99 -8.28 19.56
CA LEU A 245 -4.60 -7.97 19.88
C LEU A 245 -3.60 -8.53 18.84
N GLY A 246 -3.92 -9.69 18.24
CA GLY A 246 -2.96 -10.49 17.50
C GLY A 246 -1.75 -10.94 18.34
N GLU A 247 -0.62 -11.26 17.69
CA GLU A 247 0.64 -11.62 18.37
C GLU A 247 1.44 -10.38 18.84
N SER A 248 1.28 -9.23 18.18
CA SER A 248 2.09 -8.03 18.41
C SER A 248 1.28 -6.89 19.00
N VAL A 249 1.53 -6.57 20.27
CA VAL A 249 0.89 -5.46 20.99
C VAL A 249 1.29 -4.11 20.39
N ASN A 250 2.44 -4.02 19.72
CA ASN A 250 2.82 -2.81 18.99
C ASN A 250 1.91 -2.55 17.77
N LYS A 251 1.35 -3.60 17.14
CA LYS A 251 0.37 -3.47 16.04
C LYS A 251 -1.07 -3.26 16.52
N TYR A 252 -1.31 -3.51 17.80
CA TYR A 252 -2.62 -3.32 18.39
C TYR A 252 -2.88 -1.83 18.59
N ASN A 253 -3.79 -1.27 17.79
CA ASN A 253 -4.02 0.18 17.75
C ASN A 253 -4.62 0.74 19.05
N TRP A 254 -4.27 1.98 19.38
CA TRP A 254 -4.84 2.71 20.54
C TRP A 254 -6.33 3.02 20.36
N SER A 255 -6.80 3.13 19.12
CA SER A 255 -8.21 3.33 18.78
C SER A 255 -8.75 2.13 17.98
N VAL A 256 -10.07 1.93 18.00
CA VAL A 256 -10.75 0.85 17.30
C VAL A 256 -11.99 1.35 16.56
N GLY A 257 -12.13 0.86 15.33
CA GLY A 257 -13.25 1.13 14.46
C GLY A 257 -13.20 2.48 13.75
N SER A 258 -13.99 2.60 12.70
CA SER A 258 -14.16 3.83 11.92
C SER A 258 -15.53 3.85 11.24
N ILE A 259 -15.95 5.02 10.76
CA ILE A 259 -17.14 5.14 9.91
C ILE A 259 -16.69 5.14 8.45
N ASP A 260 -17.22 4.21 7.66
CA ASP A 260 -16.97 4.09 6.23
C ASP A 260 -18.29 3.89 5.48
N ASN A 261 -18.57 4.79 4.53
CA ASN A 261 -19.77 4.76 3.68
C ASN A 261 -21.09 4.46 4.44
N GLY A 262 -21.35 5.17 5.54
CA GLY A 262 -22.57 4.98 6.35
C GLY A 262 -22.58 3.71 7.20
N ASN A 263 -21.45 3.01 7.34
CA ASN A 263 -21.30 1.83 8.19
C ASN A 263 -20.19 2.05 9.22
N ILE A 264 -20.39 1.55 10.43
CA ILE A 264 -19.31 1.38 11.40
C ILE A 264 -18.55 0.11 11.04
N LYS A 265 -17.26 0.26 10.80
CA LYS A 265 -16.34 -0.81 10.46
C LYS A 265 -15.55 -1.22 11.69
N LEU A 266 -15.56 -2.52 12.03
CA LEU A 266 -14.88 -3.07 13.20
C LEU A 266 -14.01 -4.28 12.83
N PRO A 267 -12.75 -4.34 13.28
CA PRO A 267 -11.87 -5.48 13.03
C PRO A 267 -12.17 -6.66 13.97
N HIS A 268 -11.97 -7.90 13.55
CA HIS A 268 -12.01 -9.09 14.40
C HIS A 268 -11.23 -10.27 13.79
N ASP A 269 -10.89 -11.27 14.61
CA ASP A 269 -10.15 -12.48 14.21
C ASP A 269 -11.05 -13.68 13.83
N GLN A 270 -12.37 -13.50 13.83
CA GLN A 270 -13.34 -14.59 13.58
C GLN A 270 -13.78 -14.71 12.11
N ILE A 271 -14.12 -15.93 11.69
CA ILE A 271 -14.70 -16.24 10.36
C ILE A 271 -16.21 -15.98 10.33
N ALA A 272 -16.85 -15.83 11.50
CA ALA A 272 -18.30 -15.69 11.63
C ALA A 272 -18.82 -14.35 11.06
N GLU A 273 -19.99 -14.40 10.42
CA GLU A 273 -20.74 -13.21 10.03
C GLU A 273 -21.61 -12.76 11.20
N PHE A 274 -21.12 -11.79 11.96
CA PHE A 274 -21.81 -11.31 13.16
C PHE A 274 -23.18 -10.72 12.87
N ASN A 275 -23.39 -10.08 11.71
CA ASN A 275 -24.65 -9.42 11.34
C ASN A 275 -25.23 -8.53 12.46
N ALA A 276 -24.35 -7.89 13.24
CA ALA A 276 -24.74 -7.10 14.41
C ALA A 276 -25.50 -5.84 13.98
N THR A 277 -26.55 -5.51 14.72
CA THR A 277 -27.28 -4.25 14.58
C THR A 277 -26.66 -3.17 15.46
N MET A 278 -27.04 -1.90 15.26
CA MET A 278 -26.68 -0.81 16.17
C MET A 278 -27.13 -1.13 17.60
N ASP A 279 -28.35 -1.65 17.76
CA ASP A 279 -28.92 -2.00 19.06
C ASP A 279 -28.13 -3.11 19.79
N ASP A 280 -27.67 -4.13 19.05
CA ASP A 280 -26.85 -5.21 19.63
C ASP A 280 -25.49 -4.69 20.13
N ALA A 281 -24.87 -3.79 19.37
CA ALA A 281 -23.61 -3.16 19.73
C ALA A 281 -23.75 -2.25 20.95
N GLN A 282 -24.76 -1.37 20.96
CA GLN A 282 -25.06 -0.48 22.08
C GLN A 282 -25.40 -1.24 23.35
N TRP A 283 -26.14 -2.35 23.26
CA TRP A 283 -26.41 -3.23 24.40
C TRP A 283 -25.13 -3.74 25.07
N MET A 284 -24.19 -4.25 24.28
CA MET A 284 -22.91 -4.74 24.81
C MET A 284 -22.07 -3.60 25.37
N LEU A 285 -22.01 -2.46 24.67
CA LEU A 285 -21.27 -1.29 25.14
C LEU A 285 -21.81 -0.79 26.47
N ARG A 286 -23.14 -0.72 26.67
CA ARG A 286 -23.72 -0.34 27.96
C ARG A 286 -23.40 -1.30 29.10
N LYS A 287 -23.14 -2.59 28.83
CA LYS A 287 -22.62 -3.52 29.84
C LYS A 287 -21.15 -3.23 30.15
N ILE A 288 -20.31 -3.08 29.13
CA ILE A 288 -18.89 -2.70 29.27
C ILE A 288 -18.74 -1.31 29.92
N GLN A 289 -19.71 -0.42 29.73
CA GLN A 289 -19.73 0.92 30.28
C GLN A 289 -19.66 0.91 31.81
N LYS A 290 -20.26 -0.10 32.45
CA LYS A 290 -20.30 -0.27 33.90
C LYS A 290 -18.96 -0.67 34.50
N PHE A 291 -18.00 -1.10 33.68
CA PHE A 291 -16.68 -1.49 34.15
C PHE A 291 -15.86 -0.26 34.54
N GLU A 292 -15.26 -0.33 35.71
CA GLU A 292 -14.28 0.62 36.20
C GLU A 292 -12.87 0.23 35.73
N ARG A 293 -11.90 1.14 35.89
CA ARG A 293 -10.49 0.85 35.60
C ARG A 293 -9.98 -0.39 36.35
N ARG A 294 -10.48 -0.62 37.57
CA ARG A 294 -10.14 -1.81 38.37
C ARG A 294 -10.56 -3.11 37.68
N ASP A 295 -11.74 -3.13 37.05
CA ASP A 295 -12.22 -4.31 36.32
C ASP A 295 -11.30 -4.66 35.14
N PHE A 296 -10.89 -3.64 34.38
CA PHE A 296 -9.93 -3.83 33.28
C PHE A 296 -8.58 -4.31 33.79
N PHE A 297 -8.12 -3.79 34.93
CA PHE A 297 -6.89 -4.28 35.57
C PHE A 297 -7.00 -5.76 35.95
N GLU A 298 -8.10 -6.17 36.59
CA GLU A 298 -8.34 -7.59 36.93
C GLU A 298 -8.39 -8.48 35.68
N ILE A 299 -9.11 -8.04 34.63
CA ILE A 299 -9.24 -8.73 33.35
C ILE A 299 -7.86 -8.97 32.69
N VAL A 300 -7.01 -7.94 32.66
CA VAL A 300 -5.69 -8.01 32.01
C VAL A 300 -4.68 -8.77 32.87
N LYS A 301 -4.70 -8.57 34.19
CA LYS A 301 -3.81 -9.29 35.13
C LYS A 301 -4.01 -10.80 35.04
N LEU A 302 -5.27 -11.26 35.05
CA LEU A 302 -5.63 -12.67 34.96
C LEU A 302 -5.47 -13.26 33.55
N ALA A 303 -4.97 -12.47 32.60
CA ALA A 303 -4.53 -12.98 31.30
C ALA A 303 -3.05 -13.42 31.29
N HIS A 304 -2.31 -13.20 32.39
CA HIS A 304 -0.94 -13.66 32.62
C HIS A 304 0.12 -13.14 31.63
N PHE A 305 -0.08 -11.95 31.07
CA PHE A 305 0.94 -11.28 30.25
C PHE A 305 2.23 -10.99 31.06
N PRO A 306 3.41 -10.86 30.40
CA PRO A 306 4.59 -10.27 31.03
C PRO A 306 4.26 -8.87 31.57
N LYS A 307 4.91 -8.43 32.65
CA LYS A 307 4.50 -7.20 33.36
C LYS A 307 4.48 -5.96 32.46
N GLU A 308 5.48 -5.81 31.59
CA GLU A 308 5.57 -4.71 30.63
C GLU A 308 4.43 -4.76 29.60
N VAL A 309 4.07 -5.96 29.15
CA VAL A 309 2.99 -6.18 28.18
C VAL A 309 1.63 -5.95 28.84
N GLU A 310 1.43 -6.46 30.07
CA GLU A 310 0.23 -6.26 30.89
C GLU A 310 -0.09 -4.76 31.03
N MET A 311 0.90 -3.96 31.41
CA MET A 311 0.74 -2.52 31.58
C MET A 311 0.34 -1.84 30.26
N LEU A 312 0.97 -2.19 29.13
CA LEU A 312 0.62 -1.61 27.83
C LEU A 312 -0.77 -2.05 27.35
N VAL A 313 -1.12 -3.33 27.48
CA VAL A 313 -2.43 -3.87 27.08
C VAL A 313 -3.55 -3.21 27.87
N LEU A 314 -3.37 -3.00 29.19
CA LEU A 314 -4.34 -2.30 30.02
C LEU A 314 -4.68 -0.91 29.46
N GLU A 315 -3.67 -0.09 29.19
CA GLU A 315 -3.88 1.28 28.70
C GLU A 315 -4.52 1.27 27.31
N LYS A 316 -4.12 0.34 26.43
CA LYS A 316 -4.71 0.22 25.08
C LYS A 316 -6.16 -0.28 25.11
N VAL A 317 -6.50 -1.24 25.95
CA VAL A 317 -7.88 -1.73 26.10
C VAL A 317 -8.80 -0.63 26.62
N ILE A 318 -8.35 0.15 27.61
CA ILE A 318 -9.11 1.31 28.13
C ILE A 318 -9.30 2.37 27.03
N SER A 319 -8.24 2.71 26.30
CA SER A 319 -8.30 3.65 25.17
C SER A 319 -9.30 3.20 24.11
N ARG A 320 -9.28 1.91 23.73
CA ARG A 320 -10.22 1.33 22.76
C ARG A 320 -11.65 1.30 23.28
N ARG A 321 -11.87 1.04 24.56
CA ARG A 321 -13.20 1.16 25.19
C ARG A 321 -13.73 2.58 25.01
N ASN A 322 -12.93 3.60 25.32
CA ASN A 322 -13.36 4.99 25.16
C ASN A 322 -13.64 5.33 23.68
N ALA A 323 -12.82 4.83 22.75
CA ALA A 323 -13.04 5.00 21.32
C ALA A 323 -14.38 4.41 20.85
N LEU A 324 -14.72 3.19 21.30
CA LEU A 324 -16.02 2.57 20.98
C LEU A 324 -17.20 3.37 21.54
N MET A 325 -17.08 3.87 22.78
CA MET A 325 -18.15 4.69 23.39
C MET A 325 -18.41 5.96 22.58
N LYS A 326 -17.34 6.62 22.11
CA LYS A 326 -17.44 7.79 21.21
C LYS A 326 -18.04 7.42 19.86
N LEU A 327 -17.56 6.35 19.24
CA LEU A 327 -17.98 5.88 17.91
C LEU A 327 -19.48 5.57 17.86
N PHE A 328 -20.02 4.98 18.93
CA PHE A 328 -21.44 4.65 19.08
C PHE A 328 -22.25 5.74 19.80
N LYS A 329 -21.64 6.88 20.12
CA LYS A 329 -22.28 8.04 20.79
C LYS A 329 -22.93 7.70 22.14
N GLU A 330 -22.36 6.75 22.89
CA GLU A 330 -22.83 6.42 24.24
C GLU A 330 -22.35 7.48 25.24
N THR A 331 -23.26 7.99 26.06
CA THR A 331 -22.94 9.01 27.08
C THR A 331 -22.30 8.35 28.31
N THR A 332 -20.97 8.42 28.39
CA THR A 332 -20.19 7.91 29.53
C THR A 332 -19.00 8.81 29.82
N GLU A 333 -18.58 8.84 31.09
CA GLU A 333 -17.27 9.37 31.44
C GLU A 333 -16.16 8.53 30.80
N GLU A 334 -15.11 9.20 30.32
CA GLU A 334 -13.93 8.57 29.76
C GLU A 334 -13.04 8.06 30.88
N LEU A 335 -12.66 6.78 30.82
CA LEU A 335 -11.69 6.25 31.76
C LEU A 335 -10.29 6.78 31.41
N HIS A 336 -9.57 7.29 32.41
CA HIS A 336 -8.20 7.76 32.20
C HIS A 336 -7.28 6.61 31.80
N TYR A 337 -6.40 6.87 30.83
CA TYR A 337 -5.34 5.95 30.40
C TYR A 337 -4.02 6.70 30.16
N ASN A 338 -2.88 6.00 30.31
CA ASN A 338 -1.54 6.54 30.05
C ASN A 338 -0.92 5.97 28.75
N PRO A 339 -0.92 6.76 27.68
CA PRO A 339 -0.37 6.35 26.39
C PRO A 339 1.15 6.41 26.27
N GLU A 340 1.83 7.13 27.17
CA GLU A 340 3.30 7.27 27.19
C GLU A 340 3.90 6.40 28.30
N ILE A 341 3.15 5.37 28.70
CA ILE A 341 3.54 4.43 29.73
C ILE A 341 4.91 3.83 29.40
N SER A 342 5.79 3.91 30.39
CA SER A 342 7.16 3.42 30.32
C SER A 342 7.42 2.59 31.56
N PHE A 343 8.04 1.43 31.39
CA PHE A 343 8.36 0.53 32.49
C PHE A 343 9.59 -0.30 32.14
N GLY A 344 10.59 -0.25 33.03
CA GLY A 344 11.88 -0.93 32.83
C GLY A 344 12.59 -0.49 31.55
N THR A 345 13.40 -1.40 30.98
CA THR A 345 14.11 -1.17 29.71
C THR A 345 13.30 -1.57 28.48
N ASN A 346 12.27 -2.41 28.67
CA ASN A 346 11.57 -3.11 27.61
C ASN A 346 10.32 -2.39 27.12
N LEU A 347 9.76 -1.47 27.90
CA LEU A 347 8.62 -0.61 27.52
C LEU A 347 9.03 0.86 27.64
N LYS A 348 9.07 1.57 26.52
CA LYS A 348 9.37 3.01 26.45
C LYS A 348 8.32 3.72 25.62
N GLU A 349 7.75 4.78 26.18
CA GLU A 349 6.79 5.67 25.50
C GLU A 349 5.65 4.91 24.79
N GLY A 350 5.09 3.89 25.45
CA GLY A 350 4.00 3.09 24.88
C GLY A 350 4.41 2.08 23.80
N ARG A 351 5.71 1.80 23.64
CA ARG A 351 6.25 0.81 22.69
C ARG A 351 7.16 -0.23 23.34
N LEU A 352 6.92 -1.49 23.00
CA LEU A 352 7.78 -2.61 23.40
C LEU A 352 9.04 -2.66 22.53
N GLN A 353 10.20 -2.79 23.18
CA GLN A 353 11.53 -2.76 22.56
C GLN A 353 12.08 -4.16 22.23
N ILE A 354 11.54 -5.21 22.86
CA ILE A 354 11.96 -6.60 22.65
C ILE A 354 10.78 -7.44 22.16
N GLN A 355 11.07 -8.45 21.34
CA GLN A 355 10.06 -9.35 20.78
C GLN A 355 9.75 -10.53 21.70
N LYS A 356 10.78 -11.13 22.30
CA LYS A 356 10.67 -12.37 23.08
C LYS A 356 10.78 -12.07 24.57
N PHE A 357 9.88 -12.65 25.35
CA PHE A 357 9.93 -12.62 26.82
C PHE A 357 10.21 -14.04 27.33
N PRO A 358 11.14 -14.22 28.29
CA PRO A 358 11.42 -15.54 28.86
C PRO A 358 10.17 -16.20 29.46
N GLY A 359 9.92 -17.47 29.16
CA GLY A 359 8.74 -18.21 29.63
C GLY A 359 7.48 -18.04 28.78
N TYR A 360 7.56 -17.33 27.65
CA TYR A 360 6.42 -17.03 26.77
C TYR A 360 6.70 -17.49 25.33
N ALA A 361 5.68 -18.03 24.66
CA ALA A 361 5.74 -18.47 23.28
C ALA A 361 5.37 -17.37 22.27
N ALA A 362 4.62 -16.36 22.71
CA ALA A 362 4.20 -15.21 21.92
C ALA A 362 5.35 -14.20 21.69
N ASN A 363 5.41 -13.59 20.49
CA ASN A 363 6.33 -12.48 20.21
C ASN A 363 5.62 -11.12 20.24
N PHE A 364 5.56 -10.52 21.43
CA PHE A 364 4.70 -9.36 21.72
C PHE A 364 5.01 -8.06 20.96
N SER A 365 6.14 -7.95 20.24
CA SER A 365 6.45 -6.79 19.38
C SER A 365 6.82 -7.14 17.93
N HIS A 366 6.50 -8.36 17.48
CA HIS A 366 6.91 -8.84 16.15
C HIS A 366 6.25 -8.06 14.98
N GLY A 367 7.03 -7.84 13.93
CA GLY A 367 6.55 -7.41 12.61
C GLY A 367 6.14 -5.94 12.48
N ALA A 368 6.55 -5.04 13.39
CA ALA A 368 6.48 -3.60 13.11
C ALA A 368 7.36 -3.32 11.87
N PRO A 369 6.82 -2.76 10.77
CA PRO A 369 7.63 -2.45 9.60
C PRO A 369 8.62 -1.35 9.96
N ASP A 370 9.90 -1.55 9.64
CA ASP A 370 10.87 -0.46 9.61
C ASP A 370 10.36 0.58 8.59
N SER A 371 10.41 1.86 8.94
CA SER A 371 9.97 2.89 8.01
C SER A 371 10.94 2.92 6.82
N PRO A 372 10.44 2.91 5.58
CA PRO A 372 11.31 2.97 4.39
C PRO A 372 12.13 4.27 4.34
N PHE A 373 11.76 5.28 5.13
CA PHE A 373 12.40 6.58 5.22
C PHE A 373 13.50 6.66 6.31
N ASP A 374 13.64 5.65 7.16
CA ASP A 374 14.68 5.64 8.21
C ASP A 374 16.09 5.58 7.61
N ASP A 375 16.21 5.05 6.39
CA ASP A 375 17.45 4.80 5.64
C ASP A 375 17.75 5.86 4.56
N TRP A 376 17.34 7.12 4.74
CA TRP A 376 17.46 8.19 3.72
C TRP A 376 18.88 8.37 3.14
N GLY A 377 19.92 8.07 3.91
CA GLY A 377 21.31 8.16 3.45
C GLY A 377 21.63 7.23 2.27
N TRP A 378 20.95 6.07 2.20
CA TRP A 378 21.01 5.20 1.03
C TRP A 378 20.35 5.86 -0.17
N GLY A 379 19.24 6.56 -0.01
CA GLY A 379 18.62 7.32 -1.10
C GLY A 379 19.59 8.32 -1.76
N VAL A 380 20.27 9.12 -0.94
CA VAL A 380 21.27 10.10 -1.43
C VAL A 380 22.44 9.43 -2.15
N LEU A 381 22.91 8.28 -1.65
CA LEU A 381 23.94 7.51 -2.33
C LEU A 381 23.48 7.02 -3.71
N ALA A 382 22.18 6.80 -3.91
CA ALA A 382 21.64 6.30 -5.16
C ALA A 382 21.64 7.45 -6.17
N ASP A 383 21.22 8.63 -5.75
CA ASP A 383 21.27 9.84 -6.59
C ASP A 383 22.71 10.14 -7.05
N VAL A 384 23.71 9.97 -6.17
CA VAL A 384 25.13 10.12 -6.55
C VAL A 384 25.54 9.10 -7.62
N GLN A 385 25.04 7.86 -7.55
CA GLN A 385 25.29 6.86 -8.59
C GLN A 385 24.59 7.22 -9.91
N SER A 386 23.35 7.70 -9.85
CA SER A 386 22.60 8.19 -11.02
C SER A 386 23.35 9.33 -11.70
N ILE A 387 23.91 10.27 -10.92
CA ILE A 387 24.76 11.36 -11.43
C ILE A 387 25.99 10.82 -12.16
N ALA A 388 26.65 9.79 -11.63
CA ALA A 388 27.81 9.20 -12.28
C ALA A 388 27.45 8.51 -13.62
N ILE A 389 26.27 7.87 -13.69
CA ILE A 389 25.75 7.29 -14.94
C ILE A 389 25.43 8.39 -15.95
N ASP A 390 24.73 9.43 -15.51
CA ASP A 390 24.38 10.59 -16.33
C ASP A 390 25.60 11.26 -16.94
N GLU A 391 26.72 11.36 -16.21
CA GLU A 391 27.98 11.89 -16.72
C GLU A 391 28.56 11.06 -17.87
N LEU A 392 28.55 9.73 -17.73
CA LEU A 392 29.02 8.83 -18.80
C LEU A 392 28.15 8.97 -20.06
N ILE A 393 26.85 9.09 -19.87
CA ILE A 393 25.88 9.26 -20.97
C ILE A 393 25.99 10.65 -21.59
N SER A 394 26.24 11.70 -20.81
CA SER A 394 26.48 13.06 -21.31
C SER A 394 27.67 13.10 -22.26
N ARG A 395 28.79 12.46 -21.87
CA ARG A 395 29.97 12.33 -22.74
C ARG A 395 29.68 11.56 -24.02
N ALA A 396 28.96 10.43 -23.92
CA ALA A 396 28.57 9.67 -25.11
C ALA A 396 27.65 10.48 -26.04
N ASN A 397 26.75 11.29 -25.48
CA ASN A 397 25.83 12.13 -26.24
C ASN A 397 26.51 13.33 -26.92
N ALA A 398 27.58 13.87 -26.32
CA ALA A 398 28.37 14.94 -26.94
C ALA A 398 28.96 14.49 -28.29
N GLU A 399 29.45 13.24 -28.38
CA GLU A 399 29.98 12.65 -29.61
C GLU A 399 28.90 12.35 -30.67
N LEU A 400 27.61 12.33 -30.28
CA LEU A 400 26.48 12.10 -31.18
C LEU A 400 25.87 13.40 -31.75
N SER A 401 26.47 14.56 -31.45
CA SER A 401 26.05 15.86 -31.96
C SER A 401 26.83 16.22 -33.23
N VAL A 402 26.15 16.33 -34.38
CA VAL A 402 26.80 16.63 -35.68
C VAL A 402 27.09 18.13 -35.83
N PHE A 403 26.22 18.98 -35.28
CA PHE A 403 26.35 20.43 -35.36
C PHE A 403 26.32 21.03 -33.95
N ASP A 404 27.32 21.84 -33.62
CA ASP A 404 27.33 22.62 -32.39
C ASP A 404 26.82 24.04 -32.65
N ILE A 405 25.73 24.40 -31.97
CA ILE A 405 25.14 25.74 -32.00
C ILE A 405 26.14 26.79 -31.49
N ASN A 406 27.02 26.41 -30.56
CA ASN A 406 28.03 27.31 -30.02
C ASN A 406 29.08 27.71 -31.07
N THR A 407 29.33 26.88 -32.09
CA THR A 407 30.23 27.24 -33.19
C THR A 407 29.66 28.39 -34.00
N ALA A 408 28.39 28.31 -34.42
CA ALA A 408 27.73 29.39 -35.18
C ALA A 408 27.60 30.69 -34.37
N ARG A 409 27.35 30.58 -33.05
CA ARG A 409 27.34 31.74 -32.14
C ARG A 409 28.74 32.32 -31.94
N GLY A 410 29.75 31.45 -31.81
CA GLY A 410 31.15 31.83 -31.66
C GLY A 410 31.68 32.56 -32.88
N GLU A 411 31.39 32.06 -34.09
CA GLU A 411 31.74 32.72 -35.35
C GLU A 411 31.16 34.14 -35.42
N LEU A 412 29.90 34.32 -35.02
CA LEU A 412 29.28 35.65 -34.96
C LEU A 412 30.00 36.58 -33.97
N MET A 413 30.35 36.08 -32.79
CA MET A 413 31.05 36.86 -31.77
C MET A 413 32.48 37.23 -32.20
N THR A 414 33.19 36.30 -32.85
CA THR A 414 34.53 36.56 -33.41
C THR A 414 34.45 37.63 -34.50
N GLN A 415 33.46 37.55 -35.41
CA GLN A 415 33.25 38.58 -36.44
C GLN A 415 32.95 39.96 -35.83
N GLN A 416 32.09 40.04 -34.82
CA GLN A 416 31.80 41.29 -34.12
C GLN A 416 33.02 41.85 -33.39
N PHE A 417 33.84 40.97 -32.79
CA PHE A 417 35.07 41.38 -32.11
C PHE A 417 36.13 41.87 -33.10
N GLU A 418 36.37 41.16 -34.20
CA GLU A 418 37.31 41.56 -35.25
C GLU A 418 36.91 42.88 -35.89
N ASN A 419 35.63 43.06 -36.26
CA ASN A 419 35.12 44.32 -36.80
C ASN A 419 35.27 45.48 -35.79
N GLY A 420 35.04 45.22 -34.51
CA GLY A 420 35.24 46.21 -33.44
C GLY A 420 36.70 46.58 -33.23
N LEU A 421 37.60 45.60 -33.30
CA LEU A 421 39.04 45.79 -33.18
C LEU A 421 39.62 46.56 -34.37
N GLU A 422 39.23 46.22 -35.60
CA GLU A 422 39.66 46.90 -36.82
C GLU A 422 39.24 48.38 -36.79
N HIS A 423 37.99 48.66 -36.42
CA HIS A 423 37.52 50.04 -36.27
C HIS A 423 38.25 50.81 -35.17
N PHE A 424 38.55 50.16 -34.05
CA PHE A 424 39.33 50.77 -32.97
C PHE A 424 40.76 51.09 -33.41
N ILE A 425 41.38 50.21 -34.21
CA ILE A 425 42.72 50.44 -34.78
C ILE A 425 42.70 51.61 -35.77
N GLU A 426 41.66 51.75 -36.59
CA GLU A 426 41.54 52.80 -37.60
C GLU A 426 41.15 54.17 -37.02
N THR A 427 40.29 54.21 -36.01
CA THR A 427 39.65 55.45 -35.52
C THR A 427 40.03 55.85 -34.10
N GLY A 428 40.58 54.94 -33.31
CA GLY A 428 40.85 55.13 -31.88
C GLY A 428 39.61 55.03 -30.98
N GLU A 429 38.43 54.76 -31.55
CA GLU A 429 37.16 54.64 -30.82
C GLU A 429 36.57 53.23 -30.92
N PHE A 430 35.94 52.76 -29.84
CA PHE A 430 35.27 51.46 -29.83
C PHE A 430 33.95 51.52 -30.60
N MET A 431 33.80 50.71 -31.65
CA MET A 431 32.54 50.58 -32.39
C MET A 431 31.50 49.83 -31.55
N ARG A 432 30.32 50.43 -31.35
CA ARG A 432 29.16 49.68 -30.82
C ARG A 432 28.68 48.66 -31.84
N GLN A 433 28.73 47.37 -31.48
CA GLN A 433 28.34 46.28 -32.36
C GLN A 433 26.80 46.16 -32.47
N PRO A 434 26.23 46.20 -33.68
CA PRO A 434 24.80 46.01 -33.88
C PRO A 434 24.37 44.57 -33.57
N LEU A 435 23.07 44.33 -33.41
CA LEU A 435 22.49 42.98 -33.36
C LEU A 435 22.91 42.18 -34.60
N GLY A 436 23.56 41.04 -34.38
CA GLY A 436 23.97 40.11 -35.43
C GLY A 436 23.12 38.84 -35.41
N GLY A 437 22.84 38.28 -36.59
CA GLY A 437 22.03 37.07 -36.74
C GLY A 437 22.90 35.82 -36.95
N TRP A 438 22.51 34.71 -36.34
CA TRP A 438 23.12 33.38 -36.58
C TRP A 438 22.03 32.34 -36.86
N VAL A 439 22.37 31.32 -37.63
CA VAL A 439 21.50 30.17 -37.93
C VAL A 439 22.34 28.91 -37.84
N SER A 440 21.81 27.88 -37.18
CA SER A 440 22.48 26.60 -37.01
C SER A 440 21.49 25.44 -37.20
N PRO A 441 21.75 24.49 -38.12
CA PRO A 441 21.03 23.23 -38.14
C PRO A 441 21.37 22.43 -36.87
N VAL A 442 20.43 21.62 -36.41
CA VAL A 442 20.59 20.76 -35.23
C VAL A 442 20.34 19.33 -35.67
N VAL A 443 21.32 18.45 -35.48
CA VAL A 443 21.22 17.02 -35.71
C VAL A 443 21.97 16.32 -34.58
N ASN A 444 21.21 15.85 -33.59
CA ASN A 444 21.78 15.29 -32.36
C ASN A 444 21.17 13.91 -32.11
N GLY A 445 22.03 12.90 -31.95
CA GLY A 445 21.65 11.64 -31.32
C GLY A 445 21.64 11.78 -29.79
N GLN A 446 20.80 11.00 -29.14
CA GLN A 446 20.72 10.94 -27.68
C GLN A 446 20.60 9.48 -27.25
N LEU A 447 21.50 9.02 -26.41
CA LEU A 447 21.39 7.82 -25.60
C LEU A 447 20.84 8.21 -24.22
N ILE A 448 19.98 7.35 -23.67
CA ILE A 448 19.38 7.49 -22.34
C ILE A 448 19.70 6.21 -21.59
N LEU A 449 20.34 6.33 -20.43
CA LEU A 449 20.54 5.24 -19.49
C LEU A 449 20.46 5.87 -18.10
N GLY A 450 19.62 5.31 -17.23
CA GLY A 450 19.42 5.85 -15.89
C GLY A 450 18.93 4.77 -14.94
N ARG A 451 19.27 4.92 -13.67
CA ARG A 451 18.76 4.11 -12.56
C ARG A 451 18.37 5.08 -11.47
N ASP A 452 17.08 5.21 -11.21
CA ASP A 452 16.57 6.19 -10.26
C ASP A 452 15.79 5.49 -9.16
N VAL A 453 16.00 5.91 -7.91
CA VAL A 453 15.15 5.51 -6.79
C VAL A 453 14.04 6.54 -6.67
N VAL A 454 12.82 6.16 -7.01
CA VAL A 454 11.68 7.07 -7.02
C VAL A 454 10.77 6.78 -5.85
N ILE A 455 10.34 7.86 -5.18
CA ILE A 455 9.42 7.82 -4.06
C ILE A 455 8.04 8.25 -4.53
N GLY A 456 7.05 7.39 -4.30
CA GLY A 456 5.68 7.57 -4.76
C GLY A 456 5.50 7.27 -6.26
N SER A 457 4.41 7.81 -6.81
CA SER A 457 3.96 7.50 -8.16
C SER A 457 4.96 7.88 -9.25
N TYR A 458 5.29 6.94 -10.15
CA TYR A 458 6.16 7.19 -11.31
C TYR A 458 5.76 6.36 -12.53
N MET A 459 5.71 7.02 -13.69
CA MET A 459 5.31 6.45 -14.99
C MET A 459 3.99 5.64 -14.99
N GLY A 460 3.07 5.90 -14.07
CA GLY A 460 1.79 5.18 -13.95
C GLY A 460 1.80 4.00 -12.97
N THR A 461 2.93 3.77 -12.27
CA THR A 461 3.01 2.89 -11.11
C THR A 461 2.87 3.71 -9.83
N ASP A 462 2.29 3.13 -8.78
CA ASP A 462 2.06 3.79 -7.49
C ASP A 462 2.60 2.93 -6.34
N ASN A 463 3.94 2.95 -6.18
CA ASN A 463 4.61 2.31 -5.05
C ASN A 463 5.20 3.39 -4.14
N MET A 464 5.29 3.09 -2.84
CA MET A 464 5.88 4.01 -1.87
C MET A 464 7.36 4.30 -2.18
N VAL A 465 8.13 3.26 -2.49
CA VAL A 465 9.51 3.35 -2.99
C VAL A 465 9.70 2.34 -4.12
N GLN A 466 10.35 2.76 -5.19
CA GLN A 466 10.58 1.93 -6.36
C GLN A 466 11.90 2.27 -7.06
N LEU A 467 12.52 1.26 -7.64
CA LEU A 467 13.67 1.39 -8.53
C LEU A 467 13.17 1.49 -9.97
N ALA A 468 13.62 2.50 -10.70
CA ALA A 468 13.33 2.70 -12.11
C ALA A 468 14.62 2.61 -12.93
N ASP A 469 14.80 1.48 -13.62
CA ASP A 469 15.85 1.29 -14.60
C ASP A 469 15.33 1.74 -15.96
N THR A 470 16.02 2.68 -16.61
CA THR A 470 15.61 3.25 -17.90
C THR A 470 16.72 3.14 -18.93
N PHE A 471 16.39 2.65 -20.12
CA PHE A 471 17.23 2.69 -21.30
C PHE A 471 16.47 3.30 -22.47
N GLY A 472 17.10 4.11 -23.29
CA GLY A 472 16.44 4.68 -24.46
C GLY A 472 17.41 5.29 -25.45
N TYR A 473 16.86 5.68 -26.58
CA TYR A 473 17.55 6.46 -27.57
C TYR A 473 16.60 7.47 -28.20
N GLY A 474 17.17 8.53 -28.76
CA GLY A 474 16.43 9.56 -29.44
C GLY A 474 17.27 10.25 -30.49
N PHE A 475 16.59 10.98 -31.35
CA PHE A 475 17.21 11.88 -32.31
C PHE A 475 16.44 13.18 -32.34
N ARG A 476 17.18 14.27 -32.47
CA ARG A 476 16.65 15.62 -32.62
C ARG A 476 17.15 16.21 -33.92
N ILE A 477 16.22 16.65 -34.75
CA ILE A 477 16.51 17.32 -36.02
C ILE A 477 15.78 18.66 -36.03
N GLY A 478 16.45 19.74 -36.43
CA GLY A 478 15.81 21.05 -36.50
C GLY A 478 16.73 22.15 -36.97
N VAL A 479 16.24 23.39 -36.86
CA VAL A 479 17.02 24.60 -37.10
C VAL A 479 16.79 25.55 -35.93
N GLN A 480 17.87 26.13 -35.44
CA GLN A 480 17.83 27.22 -34.48
C GLN A 480 18.43 28.46 -35.11
N MET A 481 17.87 29.62 -34.78
CA MET A 481 18.37 30.91 -35.20
C MET A 481 18.30 31.88 -34.03
N GLY A 482 19.17 32.87 -34.03
CA GLY A 482 19.15 33.91 -33.00
C GLY A 482 19.74 35.21 -33.48
N PHE A 483 19.42 36.25 -32.72
CA PHE A 483 19.94 37.61 -32.87
C PHE A 483 20.57 38.00 -31.53
N GLU A 484 21.88 38.21 -31.53
CA GLU A 484 22.68 38.49 -30.34
C GLU A 484 23.75 39.55 -30.67
N SER A 485 24.29 40.21 -29.64
CA SER A 485 25.43 41.13 -29.77
C SER A 485 26.28 41.04 -28.51
N ILE A 486 27.59 41.24 -28.68
CA ILE A 486 28.53 41.28 -27.56
C ILE A 486 28.31 42.51 -26.65
N ASP A 487 27.79 43.61 -27.21
CA ASP A 487 27.62 44.90 -26.51
C ASP A 487 26.22 45.11 -25.94
N LEU A 488 25.21 44.40 -26.48
CA LEU A 488 23.82 44.60 -26.09
C LEU A 488 23.39 43.57 -25.04
N PRO A 489 22.72 44.00 -23.97
CA PRO A 489 22.29 43.09 -22.92
C PRO A 489 21.14 42.18 -23.35
N TYR A 490 20.60 42.30 -24.57
CA TYR A 490 19.43 41.54 -25.01
C TYR A 490 19.72 40.66 -26.22
N GLY A 491 19.02 39.53 -26.29
CA GLY A 491 19.10 38.59 -27.40
C GLY A 491 17.76 37.91 -27.65
N PHE A 492 17.55 37.47 -28.89
CA PHE A 492 16.35 36.79 -29.33
C PHE A 492 16.74 35.48 -30.00
N GLY A 493 15.97 34.42 -29.79
CA GLY A 493 16.19 33.13 -30.43
C GLY A 493 14.87 32.50 -30.85
N ALA A 494 14.87 31.82 -31.99
CA ALA A 494 13.75 31.02 -32.45
C ALA A 494 14.27 29.65 -32.92
N GLY A 495 13.43 28.64 -32.80
CA GLY A 495 13.79 27.30 -33.25
C GLY A 495 12.58 26.47 -33.62
N VAL A 496 12.75 25.64 -34.63
CA VAL A 496 11.81 24.61 -35.02
C VAL A 496 12.56 23.27 -34.98
N GLY A 497 11.96 22.27 -34.35
CA GLY A 497 12.58 20.96 -34.22
C GLY A 497 11.57 19.82 -34.22
N LEU A 498 12.07 18.65 -34.53
CA LEU A 498 11.41 17.36 -34.38
C LEU A 498 12.26 16.50 -33.44
N ASN A 499 11.66 16.07 -32.34
CA ASN A 499 12.28 15.15 -31.40
C ASN A 499 11.60 13.78 -31.50
N TYR A 500 12.37 12.73 -31.73
CA TYR A 500 11.92 11.35 -31.56
C TYR A 500 12.66 10.73 -30.39
N VAL A 501 11.93 10.07 -29.48
CA VAL A 501 12.52 9.38 -28.34
C VAL A 501 11.80 8.06 -28.10
N LYS A 502 12.58 6.97 -28.01
CA LYS A 502 12.12 5.65 -27.60
C LYS A 502 12.78 5.26 -26.29
N THR A 503 11.97 4.96 -25.27
CA THR A 503 12.43 4.54 -23.94
C THR A 503 11.84 3.20 -23.54
N TYR A 504 12.63 2.45 -22.78
CA TYR A 504 12.31 1.20 -22.13
C TYR A 504 12.59 1.39 -20.64
N ALA A 505 11.58 1.24 -19.80
CA ALA A 505 11.72 1.35 -18.36
C ALA A 505 11.28 0.05 -17.68
N HIS A 506 12.07 -0.42 -16.72
CA HIS A 506 11.72 -1.50 -15.80
C HIS A 506 11.58 -0.90 -14.41
N ILE A 507 10.38 -1.03 -13.85
CA ILE A 507 10.04 -0.47 -12.54
C ILE A 507 9.84 -1.61 -11.56
N LYS A 508 10.53 -1.54 -10.43
CA LYS A 508 10.49 -2.54 -9.37
C LYS A 508 10.14 -1.93 -8.02
N PRO A 509 9.09 -2.41 -7.33
CA PRO A 509 8.82 -1.99 -5.96
C PRO A 509 9.92 -2.53 -5.04
N VAL A 510 10.44 -1.68 -4.16
CA VAL A 510 11.46 -2.05 -3.16
C VAL A 510 10.93 -1.80 -1.76
N LYS A 511 11.24 -2.69 -0.82
CA LYS A 511 10.79 -2.55 0.57
C LYS A 511 11.59 -1.50 1.35
N SER A 512 12.82 -1.25 0.93
CA SER A 512 13.71 -0.26 1.53
C SER A 512 14.67 0.33 0.51
N LEU A 513 15.19 1.53 0.78
CA LEU A 513 16.21 2.20 -0.04
C LEU A 513 17.48 1.34 -0.16
N LYS A 514 17.85 0.60 0.90
CA LYS A 514 19.00 -0.32 0.88
C LYS A 514 18.83 -1.48 -0.12
N GLN A 515 17.60 -1.94 -0.36
CA GLN A 515 17.34 -3.02 -1.30
C GLN A 515 17.64 -2.61 -2.74
N ALA A 516 17.39 -1.34 -3.10
CA ALA A 516 17.69 -0.81 -4.43
C ALA A 516 19.17 -0.96 -4.83
N PHE A 517 20.10 -0.86 -3.87
CA PHE A 517 21.54 -1.03 -4.12
C PHE A 517 21.99 -2.47 -4.37
N LYS A 518 21.20 -3.45 -3.91
CA LYS A 518 21.51 -4.85 -4.13
C LYS A 518 21.11 -5.33 -5.53
N GLU A 519 20.38 -4.50 -6.28
CA GLU A 519 19.90 -4.87 -7.60
C GLU A 519 21.03 -4.85 -8.64
N PRO A 520 21.19 -5.93 -9.44
CA PRO A 520 22.23 -5.99 -10.45
C PRO A 520 22.11 -4.89 -11.51
N TYR A 521 23.24 -4.28 -11.90
CA TYR A 521 23.28 -3.26 -12.97
C TYR A 521 22.92 -3.83 -14.35
N VAL A 522 22.98 -5.15 -14.53
CA VAL A 522 22.54 -5.82 -15.77
C VAL A 522 21.06 -5.52 -16.07
N ASN A 523 20.24 -5.26 -15.05
CA ASN A 523 18.82 -4.92 -15.21
C ASN A 523 18.60 -3.56 -15.90
N MET A 524 19.60 -2.66 -15.87
CA MET A 524 19.56 -1.40 -16.61
C MET A 524 19.55 -1.60 -18.13
N ALA A 525 20.00 -2.76 -18.62
CA ALA A 525 19.81 -3.15 -20.02
C ALA A 525 18.36 -3.62 -20.24
N VAL A 526 17.38 -2.74 -20.03
CA VAL A 526 15.95 -3.06 -20.13
C VAL A 526 15.56 -3.72 -21.48
N PRO A 527 16.16 -3.39 -22.64
CA PRO A 527 15.91 -4.14 -23.87
C PRO A 527 16.26 -5.64 -23.78
N PHE A 528 17.27 -6.01 -22.98
CA PHE A 528 17.60 -7.40 -22.68
C PHE A 528 16.51 -8.04 -21.82
N VAL A 529 16.02 -7.36 -20.78
CA VAL A 529 14.87 -7.81 -19.96
C VAL A 529 13.65 -8.06 -20.84
N LYS A 530 13.30 -7.09 -21.71
CA LYS A 530 12.24 -7.23 -22.72
C LYS A 530 12.47 -8.47 -23.61
N HIS A 531 13.69 -8.66 -24.11
CA HIS A 531 14.02 -9.80 -24.96
C HIS A 531 13.85 -11.14 -24.23
N MET A 532 14.25 -11.21 -22.96
CA MET A 532 14.09 -12.40 -22.14
C MET A 532 12.61 -12.72 -21.87
N ILE A 533 11.78 -11.73 -21.57
CA ILE A 533 10.32 -11.90 -21.41
C ILE A 533 9.71 -12.38 -22.73
N LYS A 534 10.08 -11.76 -23.86
CA LYS A 534 9.65 -12.19 -25.19
C LYS A 534 10.04 -13.63 -25.48
N LYS A 535 11.28 -14.03 -25.16
CA LYS A 535 11.77 -15.40 -25.37
C LYS A 535 10.96 -16.42 -24.58
N GLN A 536 10.56 -16.11 -23.34
CA GLN A 536 9.68 -16.99 -22.56
C GLN A 536 8.27 -17.07 -23.16
N ALA A 537 7.72 -15.94 -23.62
CA ALA A 537 6.44 -15.92 -24.33
C ALA A 537 6.50 -16.70 -25.67
N ASP A 538 7.61 -16.64 -26.40
CA ASP A 538 7.85 -17.42 -27.62
C ASP A 538 7.95 -18.92 -27.31
N ARG A 539 8.69 -19.31 -26.25
CA ARG A 539 8.78 -20.71 -25.79
C ARG A 539 7.40 -21.27 -25.47
N LEU A 540 6.61 -20.50 -24.72
CA LEU A 540 5.25 -20.87 -24.36
C LEU A 540 4.36 -20.97 -25.61
N SER A 541 4.45 -20.00 -26.53
CA SER A 541 3.71 -20.03 -27.80
C SER A 541 4.07 -21.24 -28.67
N ALA A 542 5.33 -21.67 -28.70
CA ALA A 542 5.78 -22.81 -29.51
C ALA A 542 5.25 -24.15 -28.97
N MET A 543 4.90 -24.23 -27.69
CA MET A 543 4.24 -25.41 -27.11
C MET A 543 2.79 -25.59 -27.62
N ALA A 544 2.19 -24.55 -28.20
CA ALA A 544 0.87 -24.62 -28.83
C ALA A 544 0.83 -25.56 -30.05
N ASP A 545 1.97 -25.71 -30.73
CA ASP A 545 2.08 -26.48 -31.98
C ASP A 545 2.18 -27.99 -31.72
N ASN A 546 2.42 -28.42 -30.47
CA ASN A 546 2.46 -29.83 -30.07
C ASN A 546 2.04 -30.03 -28.58
N PRO A 547 0.76 -29.79 -28.23
CA PRO A 547 0.28 -29.79 -26.84
C PRO A 547 0.33 -31.18 -26.15
N ASP A 548 0.32 -32.25 -26.95
CA ASP A 548 0.30 -33.66 -26.51
C ASP A 548 1.64 -34.39 -26.74
N GLY A 549 2.68 -33.68 -27.20
CA GLY A 549 3.95 -34.29 -27.59
C GLY A 549 4.98 -34.52 -26.48
N LEU A 550 4.68 -34.07 -25.26
CA LEU A 550 5.51 -34.20 -24.06
C LEU A 550 4.71 -34.92 -22.98
N GLU A 551 5.36 -35.78 -22.19
CA GLU A 551 4.72 -36.36 -21.01
C GLU A 551 4.32 -35.25 -20.01
N GLU A 552 3.28 -35.48 -19.22
CA GLU A 552 2.69 -34.47 -18.33
C GLU A 552 3.70 -33.88 -17.33
N GLU A 553 4.63 -34.71 -16.84
CA GLU A 553 5.73 -34.28 -15.97
C GLU A 553 6.73 -33.36 -16.69
N GLU A 554 7.12 -33.68 -17.92
CA GLU A 554 8.06 -32.91 -18.73
C GLU A 554 7.46 -31.55 -19.13
N ARG A 555 6.17 -31.54 -19.48
CA ARG A 555 5.43 -30.29 -19.76
C ARG A 555 5.38 -29.39 -18.53
N ASN A 556 5.09 -29.93 -17.35
CA ASN A 556 5.04 -29.19 -16.10
C ASN A 556 6.41 -28.64 -15.70
N GLU A 557 7.48 -29.38 -15.94
CA GLU A 557 8.86 -28.91 -15.70
C GLU A 557 9.22 -27.72 -16.61
N VAL A 558 8.89 -27.80 -17.91
CA VAL A 558 9.15 -26.70 -18.84
C VAL A 558 8.32 -25.46 -18.52
N LEU A 559 7.04 -25.62 -18.14
CA LEU A 559 6.18 -24.52 -17.71
C LEU A 559 6.71 -23.86 -16.42
N SER A 560 7.18 -24.67 -15.47
CA SER A 560 7.83 -24.19 -14.25
C SER A 560 9.12 -23.42 -14.54
N ASP A 561 9.97 -23.90 -15.48
CA ASP A 561 11.17 -23.18 -15.92
C ASP A 561 10.83 -21.85 -16.61
N ILE A 562 9.81 -21.83 -17.49
CA ILE A 562 9.32 -20.61 -18.13
C ILE A 562 8.88 -19.60 -17.08
N MET A 563 8.11 -20.04 -16.08
CA MET A 563 7.62 -19.15 -15.03
C MET A 563 8.72 -18.65 -14.11
N LYS A 564 9.63 -19.52 -13.69
CA LYS A 564 10.82 -19.13 -12.91
C LYS A 564 11.67 -18.11 -13.65
N ASN A 565 11.83 -18.25 -14.96
CA ASN A 565 12.53 -17.27 -15.77
C ASN A 565 11.75 -15.97 -15.94
N LEU A 566 10.42 -16.03 -16.08
CA LEU A 566 9.59 -14.83 -16.11
C LEU A 566 9.65 -14.07 -14.78
N ASP A 567 9.56 -14.78 -13.64
CA ASP A 567 9.70 -14.23 -12.29
C ASP A 567 11.03 -13.50 -12.08
N LYS A 568 12.10 -13.99 -12.71
CA LYS A 568 13.43 -13.38 -12.65
C LYS A 568 13.50 -12.01 -13.34
N TYR A 569 12.74 -11.81 -14.42
CA TYR A 569 12.82 -10.61 -15.26
C TYR A 569 11.59 -9.68 -15.15
N LEU A 570 10.48 -10.19 -14.62
CA LEU A 570 9.25 -9.46 -14.34
C LEU A 570 8.55 -10.09 -13.14
N GLY A 571 8.98 -9.71 -11.94
CA GLY A 571 8.40 -10.15 -10.66
C GLY A 571 7.00 -9.57 -10.40
N VAL A 572 6.31 -10.10 -9.37
CA VAL A 572 5.00 -9.57 -8.95
C VAL A 572 5.15 -8.14 -8.43
N GLY A 573 4.31 -7.23 -8.94
CA GLY A 573 4.37 -5.79 -8.66
C GLY A 573 5.32 -5.03 -9.61
N GLU A 574 6.09 -5.71 -10.46
CA GLU A 574 6.99 -5.07 -11.40
C GLU A 574 6.27 -4.64 -12.70
N SER A 575 6.84 -3.63 -13.36
CA SER A 575 6.33 -3.11 -14.64
C SER A 575 7.42 -3.00 -15.69
N LEU A 576 7.11 -3.41 -16.91
CA LEU A 576 7.88 -3.07 -18.10
C LEU A 576 7.11 -2.05 -18.92
N ILE A 577 7.71 -0.90 -19.19
CA ILE A 577 7.11 0.20 -19.94
C ILE A 577 7.95 0.48 -21.18
N ILE A 578 7.31 0.48 -22.35
CA ILE A 578 7.93 0.84 -23.63
C ILE A 578 7.18 2.05 -24.14
N GLN A 579 7.90 3.12 -24.46
CA GLN A 579 7.29 4.38 -24.87
C GLN A 579 8.01 4.97 -26.07
N ASP A 580 7.24 5.25 -27.11
CA ASP A 580 7.66 5.98 -28.30
C ASP A 580 7.03 7.37 -28.27
N ARG A 581 7.82 8.41 -28.48
CA ARG A 581 7.36 9.80 -28.54
C ARG A 581 7.89 10.49 -29.78
N ILE A 582 7.00 11.18 -30.48
CA ILE A 582 7.34 12.13 -31.54
C ILE A 582 6.83 13.49 -31.09
N SER A 583 7.70 14.51 -31.13
CA SER A 583 7.37 15.83 -30.62
C SER A 583 7.93 16.93 -31.51
N PRO A 584 7.19 17.38 -32.54
CA PRO A 584 7.52 18.61 -33.22
C PRO A 584 7.27 19.80 -32.29
N ASN A 585 8.20 20.76 -32.31
CA ASN A 585 8.09 21.96 -31.50
C ASN A 585 8.58 23.21 -32.24
N ILE A 586 7.97 24.32 -31.86
CA ILE A 586 8.37 25.68 -32.24
C ILE A 586 8.58 26.44 -30.94
N MET A 587 9.69 27.15 -30.83
CA MET A 587 9.99 27.98 -29.67
C MET A 587 10.53 29.33 -30.10
N ALA A 588 10.17 30.36 -29.34
CA ALA A 588 10.76 31.67 -29.39
C ALA A 588 11.16 32.08 -27.97
N LYS A 589 12.35 32.66 -27.82
CA LYS A 589 12.88 33.14 -26.53
C LYS A 589 13.49 34.53 -26.68
N GLY A 590 13.19 35.41 -25.75
CA GLY A 590 13.89 36.67 -25.54
C GLY A 590 14.66 36.59 -24.22
N THR A 591 15.89 37.08 -24.21
CA THR A 591 16.76 37.09 -23.03
C THR A 591 17.29 38.50 -22.81
N LEU A 592 17.29 38.97 -21.57
CA LEU A 592 17.91 40.23 -21.13
C LEU A 592 18.89 39.92 -19.99
N SER A 593 20.16 40.26 -20.15
CA SER A 593 21.26 39.99 -19.24
C SER A 593 21.86 41.32 -18.75
N TYR A 594 21.74 41.63 -17.47
CA TYR A 594 22.28 42.84 -16.85
C TYR A 594 22.79 42.56 -15.44
N LEU A 595 24.03 42.99 -15.11
CA LEU A 595 24.66 42.80 -13.79
C LEU A 595 24.52 41.37 -13.22
N ASN A 596 24.90 40.35 -14.01
CA ASN A 596 24.78 38.91 -13.69
C ASN A 596 23.34 38.40 -13.48
N THR A 597 22.33 39.24 -13.71
CA THR A 597 20.92 38.87 -13.70
C THR A 597 20.47 38.60 -15.13
N ARG A 598 19.84 37.45 -15.36
CA ARG A 598 19.28 37.06 -16.66
C ARG A 598 17.77 36.92 -16.55
N VAL A 599 17.04 37.72 -17.30
CA VAL A 599 15.59 37.62 -17.47
C VAL A 599 15.30 36.93 -18.80
N THR A 600 14.47 35.89 -18.77
CA THR A 600 14.09 35.11 -19.95
C THR A 600 12.58 35.13 -20.13
N ILE A 601 12.11 35.43 -21.33
CA ILE A 601 10.72 35.26 -21.74
C ILE A 601 10.71 34.24 -22.87
N GLY A 602 9.84 33.25 -22.78
CA GLY A 602 9.72 32.19 -23.79
C GLY A 602 8.27 31.99 -24.20
N ALA A 603 8.06 31.66 -25.46
CA ALA A 603 6.81 31.14 -25.99
C ALA A 603 7.11 29.83 -26.75
N SER A 604 6.24 28.84 -26.60
CA SER A 604 6.41 27.55 -27.26
C SER A 604 5.09 27.00 -27.76
N ALA A 605 5.11 26.40 -28.93
CA ALA A 605 4.05 25.54 -29.44
C ALA A 605 4.63 24.15 -29.67
N ASP A 606 4.00 23.11 -29.12
CA ASP A 606 4.44 21.73 -29.29
C ASP A 606 3.26 20.83 -29.66
N ALA A 607 3.51 19.79 -30.44
CA ALA A 607 2.62 18.64 -30.50
C ALA A 607 3.36 17.42 -29.95
N LEU A 608 2.63 16.50 -29.35
CA LEU A 608 3.17 15.26 -28.82
C LEU A 608 2.28 14.12 -29.30
N GLU A 609 2.87 13.21 -30.05
CA GLU A 609 2.33 11.89 -30.32
C GLU A 609 3.08 10.88 -29.46
N ILE A 610 2.33 10.08 -28.70
CA ILE A 610 2.87 9.09 -27.78
C ILE A 610 2.20 7.75 -28.02
N LYS A 611 3.02 6.71 -28.10
CA LYS A 611 2.58 5.32 -28.06
C LYS A 611 3.26 4.64 -26.88
N ARG A 612 2.48 4.05 -25.98
CA ARG A 612 2.99 3.40 -24.77
C ARG A 612 2.44 1.99 -24.65
N ILE A 613 3.31 1.07 -24.26
CA ILE A 613 2.96 -0.29 -23.87
C ILE A 613 3.42 -0.46 -22.44
N HIS A 614 2.54 -0.88 -21.55
CA HIS A 614 2.85 -1.11 -20.14
C HIS A 614 2.38 -2.51 -19.75
N LEU A 615 3.34 -3.38 -19.47
CA LEU A 615 3.10 -4.70 -18.89
C LEU A 615 3.30 -4.58 -17.38
N TYR A 616 2.27 -4.88 -16.60
CA TYR A 616 2.30 -4.89 -15.14
C TYR A 616 1.92 -6.25 -14.61
N ARG A 617 2.79 -6.86 -13.81
CA ARG A 617 2.49 -8.16 -13.21
C ARG A 617 1.74 -7.96 -11.89
N LYS A 618 0.43 -8.12 -11.94
CA LYS A 618 -0.45 -7.88 -10.78
C LYS A 618 -0.29 -8.94 -9.69
N ASN A 619 -0.16 -10.21 -10.08
CA ASN A 619 0.03 -11.35 -9.17
C ASN A 619 0.73 -12.51 -9.91
N GLY A 620 0.83 -13.68 -9.27
CA GLY A 620 1.49 -14.85 -9.84
C GLY A 620 0.91 -15.31 -11.19
N THR A 621 -0.40 -15.12 -11.40
CA THR A 621 -1.17 -15.66 -12.54
C THR A 621 -1.71 -14.60 -13.48
N THR A 622 -1.61 -13.31 -13.18
CA THR A 622 -2.25 -12.24 -13.95
C THR A 622 -1.26 -11.17 -14.37
N LEU A 623 -1.19 -10.94 -15.67
CA LEU A 623 -0.47 -9.84 -16.31
C LEU A 623 -1.47 -8.81 -16.85
N GLN A 624 -1.38 -7.58 -16.38
CA GLN A 624 -2.11 -6.46 -16.96
C GLN A 624 -1.29 -5.84 -18.08
N VAL A 625 -1.92 -5.63 -19.22
CA VAL A 625 -1.28 -5.03 -20.39
C VAL A 625 -2.08 -3.80 -20.76
N TYR A 626 -1.43 -2.64 -20.78
CA TYR A 626 -2.00 -1.38 -21.23
C TYR A 626 -1.33 -0.97 -22.54
N VAL A 627 -2.15 -0.59 -23.52
CA VAL A 627 -1.68 -0.06 -24.80
C VAL A 627 -2.32 1.30 -25.00
N ASP A 628 -1.49 2.32 -24.93
CA ASP A 628 -1.92 3.71 -24.97
C ASP A 628 -1.44 4.36 -26.26
N ASN A 629 -2.34 5.11 -26.90
CA ASN A 629 -2.01 5.98 -28.02
C ASN A 629 -2.58 7.36 -27.74
N GLY A 630 -1.75 8.38 -27.79
CA GLY A 630 -2.13 9.74 -27.45
C GLY A 630 -1.59 10.75 -28.44
N MET A 631 -2.38 11.78 -28.71
CA MET A 631 -1.95 12.95 -29.47
C MET A 631 -2.41 14.20 -28.75
N SER A 632 -1.50 15.15 -28.57
CA SER A 632 -1.79 16.44 -27.93
C SER A 632 -1.09 17.58 -28.63
N LYS A 633 -1.66 18.77 -28.49
CA LYS A 633 -1.10 20.04 -28.94
C LYS A 633 -1.09 20.98 -27.76
N SER A 634 0.00 21.73 -27.63
CA SER A 634 0.20 22.61 -26.50
C SER A 634 0.73 23.97 -26.91
N LEU A 635 0.31 24.97 -26.14
CA LEU A 635 0.83 26.33 -26.20
C LEU A 635 1.33 26.71 -24.80
N GLY A 636 2.54 27.26 -24.74
CA GLY A 636 3.21 27.59 -23.50
C GLY A 636 3.83 28.97 -23.54
N VAL A 637 3.83 29.64 -22.38
CA VAL A 637 4.57 30.87 -22.12
C VAL A 637 5.37 30.67 -20.84
N SER A 638 6.62 31.12 -20.83
CA SER A 638 7.50 31.03 -19.68
C SER A 638 8.16 32.38 -19.39
N PHE A 639 8.32 32.69 -18.11
CA PHE A 639 9.10 33.80 -17.61
C PHE A 639 10.10 33.27 -16.59
N GLY A 640 11.36 33.69 -16.66
CA GLY A 640 12.42 33.27 -15.77
C GLY A 640 13.32 34.42 -15.35
N VAL A 641 13.79 34.41 -14.12
CA VAL A 641 14.81 35.31 -13.59
C VAL A 641 15.88 34.46 -12.92
N ASP A 642 17.11 34.57 -13.42
CA ASP A 642 18.29 33.90 -12.90
C ASP A 642 19.26 34.94 -12.34
N TYR A 643 19.85 34.67 -11.18
CA TYR A 643 20.98 35.41 -10.64
C TYR A 643 21.99 34.40 -10.09
N TYR A 644 22.96 34.04 -10.93
CA TYR A 644 23.83 32.85 -10.79
C TYR A 644 23.07 31.51 -10.81
N VAL A 645 22.04 31.37 -9.98
CA VAL A 645 21.08 30.26 -9.94
C VAL A 645 19.68 30.73 -10.33
N PRO A 646 18.79 29.84 -10.78
CA PRO A 646 17.39 30.19 -11.03
C PRO A 646 16.68 30.69 -9.77
N VAL A 647 16.21 31.94 -9.78
CA VAL A 647 15.52 32.56 -8.63
C VAL A 647 14.01 32.41 -8.77
N LEU A 648 13.47 32.81 -9.91
CA LEU A 648 12.04 32.79 -10.19
C LEU A 648 11.80 32.15 -11.56
N GLU A 649 10.81 31.28 -11.64
CA GLU A 649 10.38 30.69 -12.89
C GLU A 649 8.88 30.49 -12.89
N VAL A 650 8.19 31.06 -13.86
CA VAL A 650 6.75 30.91 -14.05
C VAL A 650 6.50 30.33 -15.44
N ARG A 651 5.77 29.22 -15.50
CA ARG A 651 5.34 28.59 -16.75
C ARG A 651 3.83 28.47 -16.77
N TYR A 652 3.24 28.92 -17.86
CA TYR A 652 1.86 28.67 -18.21
C TYR A 652 1.82 27.77 -19.44
N LYS A 653 0.98 26.72 -19.41
CA LYS A 653 0.83 25.80 -20.54
C LYS A 653 -0.63 25.35 -20.67
N ARG A 654 -1.21 25.55 -21.85
CA ARG A 654 -2.49 24.98 -22.28
C ARG A 654 -2.23 23.79 -23.18
N THR A 655 -2.92 22.68 -22.96
CA THR A 655 -2.75 21.45 -23.73
C THR A 655 -4.12 20.87 -24.07
N GLY A 656 -4.38 20.60 -25.34
CA GLY A 656 -5.58 19.91 -25.79
C GLY A 656 -5.21 18.67 -26.57
N GLY A 657 -5.97 17.59 -26.41
CA GLY A 657 -5.63 16.34 -27.06
C GLY A 657 -6.69 15.26 -26.98
N LYS A 658 -6.32 14.09 -27.49
CA LYS A 658 -7.09 12.86 -27.37
C LYS A 658 -6.14 11.71 -27.08
N TYR A 659 -6.62 10.72 -26.34
CA TYR A 659 -5.90 9.47 -26.17
C TYR A 659 -6.85 8.29 -26.07
N THR A 660 -6.34 7.11 -26.38
CA THR A 660 -7.00 5.83 -26.20
C THR A 660 -6.14 4.93 -25.33
N VAL A 661 -6.75 4.21 -24.40
CA VAL A 661 -6.10 3.19 -23.55
C VAL A 661 -6.88 1.90 -23.70
N ASP A 662 -6.21 0.85 -24.16
CA ASP A 662 -6.74 -0.51 -24.11
C ASP A 662 -6.08 -1.28 -22.95
N ALA A 663 -6.90 -1.72 -22.00
CA ALA A 663 -6.46 -2.49 -20.84
C ALA A 663 -6.89 -3.96 -20.94
N TYR A 664 -5.92 -4.86 -20.98
CA TYR A 664 -6.09 -6.30 -21.03
C TYR A 664 -5.68 -6.93 -19.69
N ASN A 665 -6.48 -7.86 -19.17
CA ASN A 665 -6.11 -8.68 -18.01
C ASN A 665 -5.78 -10.09 -18.49
N VAL A 666 -4.51 -10.39 -18.78
CA VAL A 666 -4.08 -11.66 -19.37
C VAL A 666 -3.81 -12.69 -18.26
N ASN A 667 -4.39 -13.88 -18.39
CA ASN A 667 -4.12 -15.00 -17.49
C ASN A 667 -2.86 -15.73 -17.97
N ILE A 668 -1.84 -15.79 -17.12
CA ILE A 668 -0.56 -16.47 -17.34
C ILE A 668 -0.41 -17.70 -16.44
N ASP A 669 -1.50 -18.17 -15.83
CA ASP A 669 -1.51 -19.44 -15.09
C ASP A 669 -1.08 -20.58 -16.00
N THR A 670 -0.13 -21.38 -15.52
CA THR A 670 0.45 -22.52 -16.23
C THR A 670 -0.43 -23.76 -16.17
N ASP A 671 -1.45 -23.78 -15.32
CA ASP A 671 -2.46 -24.84 -15.36
C ASP A 671 -3.29 -24.70 -16.65
N VAL A 672 -2.98 -25.55 -17.63
CA VAL A 672 -3.60 -25.54 -18.96
C VAL A 672 -5.08 -25.92 -18.90
N GLU A 673 -5.51 -26.73 -17.92
CA GLU A 673 -6.93 -27.06 -17.73
C GLU A 673 -7.70 -25.84 -17.22
N ALA A 674 -7.11 -25.10 -16.29
CA ALA A 674 -7.68 -23.86 -15.76
C ALA A 674 -7.57 -22.67 -16.73
N ASN A 675 -6.60 -22.70 -17.66
CA ASN A 675 -6.30 -21.61 -18.59
C ASN A 675 -6.11 -22.09 -20.04
N PRO A 676 -7.20 -22.41 -20.77
CA PRO A 676 -7.11 -22.92 -22.14
C PRO A 676 -6.54 -21.91 -23.15
N ASP A 677 -6.59 -20.61 -22.82
CA ASP A 677 -6.05 -19.54 -23.67
C ASP A 677 -4.59 -19.18 -23.36
N LEU A 678 -3.89 -19.93 -22.50
CA LEU A 678 -2.51 -19.66 -22.09
C LEU A 678 -1.58 -19.44 -23.28
N PHE A 679 -1.56 -20.39 -24.20
CA PHE A 679 -0.65 -20.35 -25.34
C PHE A 679 -0.98 -19.22 -26.32
N ARG A 680 -2.26 -19.02 -26.62
CA ARG A 680 -2.73 -17.92 -27.48
C ARG A 680 -2.42 -16.56 -26.86
N SER A 681 -2.58 -16.44 -25.55
CA SER A 681 -2.22 -15.25 -24.77
C SER A 681 -0.72 -14.99 -24.84
N ALA A 682 0.11 -16.04 -24.74
CA ALA A 682 1.56 -15.94 -24.89
C ALA A 682 1.95 -15.48 -26.30
N THR A 683 1.32 -16.00 -27.35
CA THR A 683 1.49 -15.52 -28.73
C THR A 683 1.15 -14.04 -28.85
N GLY A 684 0.03 -13.61 -28.25
CA GLY A 684 -0.40 -12.21 -28.23
C GLY A 684 0.61 -11.29 -27.53
N ILE A 685 1.14 -11.71 -26.38
CA ILE A 685 2.17 -10.97 -25.63
C ILE A 685 3.48 -10.91 -26.43
N SER A 686 3.95 -12.03 -26.98
CA SER A 686 5.18 -12.04 -27.77
C SER A 686 5.07 -11.14 -29.00
N HIS A 687 3.94 -11.21 -29.71
CA HIS A 687 3.66 -10.35 -30.84
C HIS A 687 3.66 -8.88 -30.43
N LEU A 688 2.97 -8.52 -29.34
CA LEU A 688 2.97 -7.16 -28.79
C LEU A 688 4.39 -6.66 -28.49
N LEU A 689 5.23 -7.48 -27.84
CA LEU A 689 6.61 -7.10 -27.55
C LEU A 689 7.48 -6.99 -28.81
N LYS A 690 7.17 -7.76 -29.87
CA LYS A 690 7.90 -7.74 -31.14
C LYS A 690 7.52 -6.55 -32.03
N THR A 691 6.22 -6.32 -32.23
CA THR A 691 5.69 -5.38 -33.22
C THR A 691 5.15 -4.09 -32.59
N GLY A 692 4.88 -4.11 -31.29
CA GLY A 692 4.16 -3.04 -30.60
C GLY A 692 2.67 -2.96 -30.96
N SER A 693 2.10 -4.03 -31.55
CA SER A 693 0.68 -4.13 -31.89
C SER A 693 -0.05 -5.11 -30.98
N ALA A 694 -1.20 -4.67 -30.45
CA ALA A 694 -2.09 -5.48 -29.61
C ALA A 694 -3.06 -6.35 -30.40
N GLU A 695 -3.01 -6.35 -31.74
CA GLU A 695 -4.00 -6.99 -32.61
C GLU A 695 -4.26 -8.47 -32.27
N LEU A 696 -3.21 -9.28 -32.17
CA LEU A 696 -3.36 -10.69 -31.76
C LEU A 696 -3.88 -10.82 -30.33
N LEU A 697 -3.44 -9.95 -29.42
CA LEU A 697 -3.91 -9.97 -28.04
C LEU A 697 -5.40 -9.61 -27.93
N HIS A 698 -5.88 -8.72 -28.81
CA HIS A 698 -7.26 -8.28 -28.90
C HIS A 698 -8.22 -9.37 -29.40
N GLU A 699 -7.72 -10.30 -30.20
CA GLU A 699 -8.49 -11.48 -30.64
C GLU A 699 -8.59 -12.55 -29.56
N VAL A 700 -7.56 -12.67 -28.70
CA VAL A 700 -7.58 -13.61 -27.57
C VAL A 700 -8.41 -13.06 -26.42
N LYS A 701 -8.26 -11.76 -26.11
CA LYS A 701 -8.94 -11.14 -24.98
C LYS A 701 -9.41 -9.74 -25.32
N LYS A 702 -10.72 -9.51 -25.19
CA LYS A 702 -11.30 -8.17 -25.41
C LYS A 702 -10.92 -7.22 -24.25
N PRO A 703 -10.44 -6.00 -24.54
CA PRO A 703 -9.98 -5.07 -23.52
C PRO A 703 -11.13 -4.29 -22.89
N TYR A 704 -10.82 -3.60 -21.80
CA TYR A 704 -11.50 -2.35 -21.48
C TYR A 704 -10.85 -1.24 -22.29
N SER A 705 -11.61 -0.55 -23.13
CA SER A 705 -11.11 0.55 -23.94
C SER A 705 -11.61 1.88 -23.39
N ILE A 706 -10.70 2.81 -23.16
CA ILE A 706 -11.00 4.17 -22.72
C ILE A 706 -10.56 5.11 -23.83
N ALA A 707 -11.49 5.84 -24.44
CA ALA A 707 -11.17 6.93 -25.34
C ALA A 707 -11.46 8.26 -24.62
N ASN A 708 -10.49 9.15 -24.51
CA ASN A 708 -10.65 10.44 -23.84
C ASN A 708 -10.25 11.59 -24.76
N LYS A 709 -11.01 12.68 -24.70
CA LYS A 709 -10.69 13.97 -25.29
C LYS A 709 -10.56 14.96 -24.14
N PHE A 710 -9.39 15.59 -24.03
CA PHE A 710 -9.04 16.39 -22.86
C PHE A 710 -8.57 17.80 -23.22
N PHE A 711 -8.78 18.71 -22.28
CA PHE A 711 -8.24 20.07 -22.30
C PHE A 711 -7.72 20.43 -20.89
N ASP A 712 -6.42 20.69 -20.82
CA ASP A 712 -5.68 20.95 -19.59
C ASP A 712 -5.08 22.36 -19.61
N GLU A 713 -5.25 23.08 -18.51
CA GLU A 713 -4.52 24.31 -18.22
C GLU A 713 -3.61 24.11 -17.01
N SER A 714 -2.32 24.40 -17.18
CA SER A 714 -1.34 24.27 -16.10
C SER A 714 -0.56 25.55 -15.89
N THR A 715 -0.38 25.91 -14.62
CA THR A 715 0.51 27.00 -14.20
C THR A 715 1.48 26.44 -13.20
N LYS A 716 2.77 26.72 -13.38
CA LYS A 716 3.84 26.29 -12.49
C LYS A 716 4.66 27.50 -12.11
N ALA A 717 4.91 27.70 -10.82
CA ALA A 717 5.74 28.77 -10.30
C ALA A 717 6.79 28.18 -9.35
N LYS A 718 8.03 28.60 -9.53
CA LYS A 718 9.18 28.27 -8.68
C LYS A 718 9.75 29.57 -8.16
N PHE A 719 10.00 29.63 -6.86
CA PHE A 719 10.80 30.69 -6.24
C PHE A 719 11.83 30.02 -5.32
N LEU A 720 13.10 29.99 -5.70
CA LEU A 720 14.17 29.26 -5.00
C LEU A 720 13.80 27.79 -4.72
N HIS A 721 13.51 27.44 -3.46
CA HIS A 721 13.05 26.09 -3.04
C HIS A 721 11.52 25.96 -2.96
N TRP A 722 10.77 27.06 -3.06
CA TRP A 722 9.30 27.04 -3.08
C TRP A 722 8.77 26.62 -4.45
N ARG A 723 7.72 25.79 -4.45
CA ARG A 723 7.06 25.30 -5.66
C ARG A 723 5.55 25.47 -5.52
N HIS A 724 4.92 25.95 -6.59
CA HIS A 724 3.48 26.01 -6.73
C HIS A 724 3.05 25.52 -8.11
N LYS A 725 1.99 24.72 -8.15
CA LYS A 725 1.43 24.14 -9.36
C LYS A 725 -0.08 24.22 -9.30
N THR A 726 -0.71 24.67 -10.37
CA THR A 726 -2.17 24.55 -10.58
C THR A 726 -2.43 23.77 -11.85
N LEU A 727 -3.42 22.90 -11.82
CA LEU A 727 -3.84 22.08 -12.95
C LEU A 727 -5.35 22.04 -13.01
N LYS A 728 -5.92 22.63 -14.06
CA LYS A 728 -7.34 22.49 -14.40
C LYS A 728 -7.46 21.49 -15.54
N LYS A 729 -8.35 20.53 -15.39
CA LYS A 729 -8.62 19.49 -16.39
C LYS A 729 -10.08 19.48 -16.77
N SER A 730 -10.33 19.28 -18.04
CA SER A 730 -11.65 19.01 -18.60
C SER A 730 -11.51 17.81 -19.51
N ASP A 731 -12.14 16.71 -19.12
CA ASP A 731 -12.06 15.41 -19.76
C ASP A 731 -13.45 14.98 -20.21
N MET A 732 -13.53 14.42 -21.41
CA MET A 732 -14.70 13.70 -21.88
C MET A 732 -14.24 12.35 -22.38
N TYR A 733 -14.66 11.29 -21.69
CA TYR A 733 -14.22 9.94 -22.00
C TYR A 733 -15.37 8.97 -22.18
N SER A 734 -15.17 8.04 -23.11
CA SER A 734 -16.01 6.87 -23.28
C SER A 734 -15.28 5.63 -22.75
N LEU A 735 -16.02 4.80 -22.02
CA LEU A 735 -15.57 3.51 -21.51
C LEU A 735 -16.33 2.43 -22.25
N MET A 736 -15.61 1.61 -23.01
CA MET A 736 -16.12 0.40 -23.64
C MET A 736 -15.66 -0.81 -22.85
N THR A 737 -16.61 -1.61 -22.38
CA THR A 737 -16.32 -2.86 -21.66
C THR A 737 -16.05 -4.02 -22.65
N PRO A 738 -15.42 -5.13 -22.20
CA PRO A 738 -15.26 -6.33 -23.03
C PRO A 738 -16.58 -6.90 -23.57
N LYS A 739 -17.71 -6.58 -22.92
CA LYS A 739 -19.07 -6.95 -23.36
C LYS A 739 -19.67 -5.96 -24.37
N LYS A 740 -18.89 -5.02 -24.90
CA LYS A 740 -19.29 -3.96 -25.83
C LYS A 740 -20.36 -3.01 -25.29
N VAL A 741 -20.45 -2.85 -23.97
CA VAL A 741 -21.24 -1.77 -23.36
C VAL A 741 -20.40 -0.51 -23.33
N GLU A 742 -20.88 0.55 -23.98
CA GLU A 742 -20.26 1.87 -23.98
C GLU A 742 -20.98 2.81 -22.99
N THR A 743 -20.19 3.56 -22.23
CA THR A 743 -20.70 4.60 -21.33
C THR A 743 -19.85 5.86 -21.45
N ASN A 744 -20.50 7.01 -21.51
CA ASN A 744 -19.86 8.31 -21.69
C ASN A 744 -19.85 9.10 -20.39
N TYR A 745 -18.76 9.80 -20.13
CA TYR A 745 -18.52 10.55 -18.91
C TYR A 745 -17.94 11.92 -19.22
N VAL A 746 -18.30 12.89 -18.38
CA VAL A 746 -17.63 14.18 -18.30
C VAL A 746 -16.95 14.28 -16.94
N ARG A 747 -15.71 14.79 -16.93
CA ARG A 747 -14.95 15.03 -15.70
C ARG A 747 -14.29 16.40 -15.77
N HIS A 748 -14.48 17.18 -14.71
CA HIS A 748 -13.75 18.42 -14.50
C HIS A 748 -12.98 18.34 -13.19
N SER A 749 -11.71 18.71 -13.20
CA SER A 749 -10.95 18.84 -11.96
C SER A 749 -10.12 20.11 -11.91
N ASN A 750 -9.95 20.62 -10.69
CA ASN A 750 -9.08 21.74 -10.41
C ASN A 750 -8.21 21.38 -9.20
N ALA A 751 -6.92 21.22 -9.45
CA ALA A 751 -5.93 20.87 -8.45
C ALA A 751 -4.92 22.01 -8.26
N SER A 752 -4.58 22.30 -7.00
CA SER A 752 -3.49 23.19 -6.62
C SER A 752 -2.57 22.48 -5.65
N GLN A 753 -1.26 22.53 -5.90
CA GLN A 753 -0.23 21.99 -5.05
C GLN A 753 0.79 23.07 -4.72
N MET A 754 1.17 23.17 -3.45
CA MET A 754 2.22 24.07 -2.98
C MET A 754 3.14 23.32 -2.02
N GLY A 755 4.45 23.57 -2.10
CA GLY A 755 5.41 22.87 -1.25
C GLY A 755 6.82 23.42 -1.30
N LEU A 756 7.69 22.81 -0.50
CA LEU A 756 9.12 23.12 -0.43
C LEU A 756 9.88 21.93 -0.99
N ASN A 757 10.72 22.19 -2.00
CA ASN A 757 11.56 21.21 -2.68
C ASN A 757 13.02 21.64 -2.52
N TYR A 758 13.63 21.21 -1.41
CA TYR A 758 15.02 21.55 -1.07
C TYR A 758 16.02 20.83 -1.98
N GLU A 759 15.71 19.58 -2.35
CA GLU A 759 16.53 18.76 -3.23
C GLU A 759 16.74 19.43 -4.59
N ALA A 760 15.65 19.82 -5.27
CA ALA A 760 15.76 20.50 -6.56
C ALA A 760 16.50 21.84 -6.46
N PHE A 761 16.39 22.55 -5.32
CA PHE A 761 17.13 23.79 -5.11
C PHE A 761 18.63 23.54 -4.86
N ALA A 762 18.98 22.48 -4.14
CA ALA A 762 20.36 22.05 -3.96
C ALA A 762 20.98 21.63 -5.30
N VAL A 763 20.23 20.93 -6.15
CA VAL A 763 20.63 20.60 -7.53
C VAL A 763 20.83 21.86 -8.37
N ASP A 764 19.94 22.86 -8.29
CA ASP A 764 20.09 24.15 -8.97
C ASP A 764 21.40 24.86 -8.56
N ILE A 765 21.77 24.83 -7.27
CA ILE A 765 23.04 25.38 -6.76
C ILE A 765 24.24 24.56 -7.25
N ALA A 766 24.17 23.23 -7.13
CA ALA A 766 25.24 22.33 -7.54
C ALA A 766 25.54 22.51 -9.03
N ASN A 767 24.51 22.61 -9.88
CA ASN A 767 24.64 22.85 -11.32
C ASN A 767 25.34 24.17 -11.64
N TYR A 768 25.11 25.24 -10.87
CA TYR A 768 25.83 26.48 -11.05
C TYR A 768 27.34 26.33 -10.78
N TYR A 769 27.72 25.66 -9.68
CA TYR A 769 29.12 25.44 -9.35
C TYR A 769 29.78 24.43 -10.30
N LEU A 770 29.11 23.34 -10.65
CA LEU A 770 29.59 22.36 -11.62
C LEU A 770 29.83 23.02 -12.97
N GLY A 771 28.88 23.81 -13.49
CA GLY A 771 29.05 24.53 -14.75
C GLY A 771 30.20 25.56 -14.73
N ARG A 772 30.63 26.04 -13.56
CA ARG A 772 31.78 26.95 -13.42
C ARG A 772 33.13 26.23 -13.44
N TYR A 773 33.22 25.02 -12.91
CA TYR A 773 34.48 24.29 -12.73
C TYR A 773 34.67 23.14 -13.72
N LEU A 774 33.59 22.57 -14.23
CA LEU A 774 33.57 21.39 -15.10
C LEU A 774 32.63 21.68 -16.29
N GLN A 775 33.21 21.91 -17.47
CA GLN A 775 32.41 22.16 -18.68
C GLN A 775 31.67 20.87 -19.08
N GLY A 776 30.35 20.98 -19.32
CA GLY A 776 29.52 19.88 -19.83
C GLY A 776 28.82 18.99 -18.79
N ILE A 777 29.03 19.24 -17.49
CA ILE A 777 28.41 18.45 -16.41
C ILE A 777 27.17 19.16 -15.85
N GLN A 778 26.02 18.51 -15.94
CA GLN A 778 24.77 18.94 -15.29
C GLN A 778 24.10 17.75 -14.61
N ILE A 779 23.70 17.94 -13.36
CA ILE A 779 22.85 17.02 -12.60
C ILE A 779 21.40 17.23 -13.07
N ASN A 780 20.79 16.16 -13.59
CA ASN A 780 19.38 16.17 -13.94
C ASN A 780 18.51 16.00 -12.69
N GLY A 781 17.86 17.09 -12.25
CA GLY A 781 16.87 17.05 -11.17
C GLY A 781 15.46 17.29 -11.70
N ASN A 782 14.45 16.59 -11.15
CA ASN A 782 13.06 16.85 -11.50
C ASN A 782 12.49 18.05 -10.71
N THR A 783 12.76 19.26 -11.20
CA THR A 783 12.35 20.53 -10.55
C THR A 783 10.87 20.62 -10.19
N TRP A 784 10.00 19.94 -10.97
CA TRP A 784 8.55 20.01 -10.86
C TRP A 784 7.89 18.75 -10.27
N GLN A 785 8.68 17.79 -9.78
CA GLN A 785 8.19 16.65 -9.00
C GLN A 785 7.30 17.13 -7.83
N ASN A 786 6.42 16.28 -7.32
CA ASN A 786 5.70 16.60 -6.09
C ASN A 786 6.75 16.85 -4.99
N PRO A 787 6.79 18.04 -4.35
CA PRO A 787 7.80 18.31 -3.32
C PRO A 787 7.78 17.29 -2.19
N ALA A 788 6.63 16.72 -1.83
CA ALA A 788 6.57 15.69 -0.80
C ALA A 788 7.29 14.37 -1.17
N GLN A 789 7.60 14.16 -2.45
CA GLN A 789 8.33 12.99 -2.97
C GLN A 789 9.84 13.27 -3.13
N THR A 790 10.32 14.43 -2.67
CA THR A 790 11.75 14.83 -2.69
C THR A 790 12.31 14.86 -1.29
N TYR A 791 13.60 14.60 -1.08
CA TYR A 791 14.17 14.50 0.27
C TYR A 791 13.88 15.74 1.12
N PHE A 792 13.34 15.51 2.32
CA PHE A 792 12.90 16.55 3.26
C PHE A 792 11.82 17.51 2.74
N GLY A 793 11.27 17.24 1.57
CA GLY A 793 10.25 18.06 0.96
C GLY A 793 8.87 17.83 1.58
N VAL A 794 8.03 18.84 1.44
CA VAL A 794 6.67 18.86 1.98
C VAL A 794 5.73 19.48 0.96
N ALA A 795 4.51 18.95 0.84
CA ALA A 795 3.51 19.49 -0.07
C ALA A 795 2.11 19.49 0.55
N LYS A 796 1.32 20.51 0.22
CA LYS A 796 -0.13 20.56 0.42
C LYS A 796 -0.80 20.55 -0.96
N THR A 797 -1.73 19.63 -1.16
CA THR A 797 -2.51 19.49 -2.40
C THR A 797 -3.99 19.67 -2.08
N LYS A 798 -4.68 20.49 -2.87
CA LYS A 798 -6.13 20.67 -2.84
C LYS A 798 -6.67 20.31 -4.22
N GLU A 799 -7.66 19.45 -4.30
CA GLU A 799 -8.28 19.05 -5.56
C GLU A 799 -9.80 19.01 -5.40
N GLY A 800 -10.51 19.69 -6.29
CA GLY A 800 -11.94 19.48 -6.51
C GLY A 800 -12.13 18.70 -7.81
N ARG A 801 -12.94 17.65 -7.79
CA ARG A 801 -13.28 16.84 -8.96
C ARG A 801 -14.78 16.65 -9.06
N PHE A 802 -15.34 17.04 -10.18
CA PHE A 802 -16.72 16.75 -10.58
C PHE A 802 -16.69 15.70 -11.70
N GLU A 803 -17.58 14.72 -11.60
CA GLU A 803 -17.74 13.66 -12.60
C GLU A 803 -19.23 13.34 -12.77
N ALA A 804 -19.68 13.14 -14.00
CA ALA A 804 -21.06 12.75 -14.29
C ALA A 804 -21.11 11.82 -15.51
N ARG A 805 -22.14 10.97 -15.55
CA ARG A 805 -22.45 10.16 -16.74
C ARG A 805 -23.32 10.97 -17.69
N LEU A 806 -23.13 10.74 -18.97
CA LEU A 806 -23.90 11.38 -20.04
C LEU A 806 -24.90 10.38 -20.64
N LYS A 807 -26.16 10.82 -20.79
CA LYS A 807 -27.25 10.05 -21.42
C LYS A 807 -27.72 10.77 -22.68
N GLY A 808 -28.02 10.00 -23.74
CA GLY A 808 -28.55 10.50 -25.02
C GLY A 808 -27.59 10.29 -26.18
N GLU A 809 -28.16 10.21 -27.39
CA GLU A 809 -27.44 9.97 -28.66
C GLU A 809 -27.02 11.27 -29.39
N GLN A 810 -27.33 12.44 -28.83
CA GLN A 810 -27.02 13.72 -29.45
C GLN A 810 -25.50 13.91 -29.60
N GLU A 811 -25.05 14.44 -30.74
CA GLU A 811 -23.63 14.74 -30.98
C GLU A 811 -23.07 15.81 -30.04
N ASP A 812 -23.91 16.76 -29.63
CA ASP A 812 -23.52 17.88 -28.80
C ASP A 812 -23.65 17.55 -27.30
N VAL A 813 -22.53 17.71 -26.58
CA VAL A 813 -22.39 17.27 -25.18
C VAL A 813 -23.20 18.16 -24.25
N ASP A 814 -23.34 19.45 -24.58
CA ASP A 814 -24.11 20.43 -23.81
C ASP A 814 -25.62 20.15 -23.86
N GLN A 815 -26.05 19.26 -24.75
CA GLN A 815 -27.45 18.85 -24.93
C GLN A 815 -27.77 17.51 -24.25
N ARG A 816 -26.74 16.75 -23.84
CA ARG A 816 -26.92 15.45 -23.19
C ARG A 816 -27.32 15.63 -21.73
N GLU A 817 -28.26 14.79 -21.28
CA GLU A 817 -28.65 14.77 -19.87
C GLU A 817 -27.52 14.18 -19.01
N MET A 818 -27.17 14.88 -17.94
CA MET A 818 -26.26 14.41 -16.91
C MET A 818 -27.01 13.57 -15.87
N PHE A 819 -26.40 12.50 -15.39
CA PHE A 819 -26.93 11.72 -14.28
C PHE A 819 -25.81 11.03 -13.49
N GLY A 820 -26.05 10.78 -12.21
CA GLY A 820 -25.05 10.15 -11.34
C GLY A 820 -23.88 11.07 -11.03
N GLU A 821 -24.20 12.35 -10.82
CA GLU A 821 -23.25 13.41 -10.49
C GLU A 821 -22.51 13.09 -9.21
N PHE A 822 -21.19 13.23 -9.28
CA PHE A 822 -20.28 12.94 -8.19
C PHE A 822 -19.32 14.11 -8.01
N LEU A 823 -19.30 14.66 -6.79
CA LEU A 823 -18.34 15.68 -6.40
C LEU A 823 -17.40 15.10 -5.33
N SER A 824 -16.10 15.19 -5.59
CA SER A 824 -15.06 14.86 -4.62
C SER A 824 -14.22 16.08 -4.34
N ILE A 825 -13.95 16.32 -3.05
CA ILE A 825 -13.00 17.33 -2.60
C ILE A 825 -11.91 16.61 -1.82
N THR A 826 -10.69 16.69 -2.33
CA THR A 826 -9.52 16.04 -1.74
C THR A 826 -8.58 17.10 -1.17
N TYR A 827 -8.26 16.96 0.11
CA TYR A 827 -7.17 17.69 0.76
C TYR A 827 -6.09 16.67 1.11
N ARG A 828 -4.86 16.91 0.67
CA ARG A 828 -3.69 16.08 1.01
C ARG A 828 -2.58 16.94 1.57
N LYS A 829 -1.94 16.46 2.62
CA LYS A 829 -0.71 17.02 3.16
C LYS A 829 0.28 15.87 3.28
N GLU A 830 1.39 16.01 2.58
CA GLU A 830 2.37 14.95 2.37
C GLU A 830 3.76 15.49 2.71
N GLY A 831 4.66 14.64 3.21
CA GLY A 831 6.03 15.01 3.50
C GLY A 831 6.81 13.89 4.19
N TRP A 832 8.13 14.08 4.29
CA TRP A 832 9.07 13.10 4.85
C TRP A 832 9.02 12.96 6.37
N SER A 833 8.82 14.07 7.06
CA SER A 833 8.73 14.07 8.52
C SER A 833 7.88 15.23 8.99
N ILE A 834 7.16 14.99 10.09
CA ILE A 834 6.38 16.01 10.77
C ILE A 834 6.55 15.80 12.27
N LYS A 835 6.77 16.89 13.01
CA LYS A 835 6.77 16.83 14.47
C LYS A 835 5.38 16.40 14.94
N ARG A 836 5.31 15.46 15.89
CA ARG A 836 4.06 14.96 16.46
C ARG A 836 3.11 16.08 16.90
N SER A 837 3.63 17.11 17.56
CA SER A 837 2.84 18.29 17.97
C SER A 837 2.19 19.03 16.79
N LYS A 838 2.91 19.19 15.68
CA LYS A 838 2.41 19.85 14.48
C LYS A 838 1.40 18.99 13.72
N LEU A 839 1.55 17.66 13.79
CA LEU A 839 0.60 16.72 13.22
C LEU A 839 -0.71 16.73 14.03
N MET A 840 -0.61 16.76 15.37
CA MET A 840 -1.76 16.96 16.27
C MET A 840 -2.53 18.25 15.97
N GLU A 841 -1.82 19.38 15.87
CA GLU A 841 -2.42 20.67 15.53
C GLU A 841 -3.20 20.60 14.20
N GLU A 842 -2.62 20.00 13.16
CA GLU A 842 -3.29 19.91 11.86
C GLU A 842 -4.46 18.92 11.88
N LEU A 843 -4.43 17.83 12.66
CA LEU A 843 -5.60 16.98 12.80
C LEU A 843 -6.74 17.68 13.54
N GLN A 844 -6.43 18.45 14.58
CA GLN A 844 -7.43 19.26 15.29
C GLN A 844 -8.05 20.31 14.36
N GLU A 845 -7.24 20.97 13.53
CA GLU A 845 -7.75 21.86 12.48
C GLU A 845 -8.70 21.14 11.51
N TRP A 846 -8.40 19.89 11.13
CA TRP A 846 -9.28 19.12 10.25
C TRP A 846 -10.58 18.73 10.94
N ASN A 847 -10.52 18.22 12.17
CA ASN A 847 -11.72 17.89 12.95
C ASN A 847 -12.61 19.13 13.11
N ALA A 848 -12.02 20.29 13.44
CA ALA A 848 -12.73 21.56 13.54
C ALA A 848 -13.34 21.99 12.19
N LYS A 849 -12.59 21.86 11.10
CA LYS A 849 -13.06 22.23 9.75
C LYS A 849 -14.27 21.42 9.29
N TYR A 850 -14.32 20.13 9.63
CA TYR A 850 -15.41 19.24 9.22
C TYR A 850 -16.52 19.09 10.27
N GLY A 851 -16.39 19.72 11.44
CA GLY A 851 -17.40 19.70 12.50
C GLY A 851 -17.61 18.32 13.13
N GLN A 852 -16.70 17.37 12.91
CA GLN A 852 -16.73 16.03 13.47
C GLN A 852 -15.29 15.53 13.70
N GLU A 853 -15.10 14.67 14.69
CA GLU A 853 -13.81 14.04 14.97
C GLU A 853 -13.53 12.97 13.90
N LEU A 854 -12.87 13.39 12.81
CA LEU A 854 -12.45 12.50 11.72
C LEU A 854 -11.25 11.65 12.14
N PHE A 855 -10.38 12.22 12.96
CA PHE A 855 -9.20 11.54 13.47
C PHE A 855 -9.12 11.74 14.97
N ALA A 856 -9.15 10.64 15.70
CA ALA A 856 -8.92 10.66 17.13
C ALA A 856 -7.45 11.00 17.41
N ASN A 857 -7.19 11.76 18.48
CA ASN A 857 -5.82 12.08 18.91
C ASN A 857 -4.99 10.80 19.17
N GLU A 858 -5.68 9.71 19.51
CA GLU A 858 -5.17 8.36 19.72
C GLU A 858 -4.57 7.75 18.44
N THR A 859 -5.23 7.94 17.30
CA THR A 859 -4.82 7.38 16.00
C THR A 859 -3.44 7.89 15.56
N LEU A 860 -3.03 9.06 16.05
CA LEU A 860 -1.70 9.60 15.80
C LEU A 860 -0.57 8.85 16.51
N ARG A 861 -0.87 8.21 17.64
CA ARG A 861 0.13 7.44 18.40
C ARG A 861 0.50 6.13 17.71
N ASP A 862 -0.42 5.62 16.89
CA ASP A 862 -0.15 4.48 16.02
C ASP A 862 0.68 4.90 14.79
N ALA A 863 0.64 6.18 14.40
CA ALA A 863 1.28 6.72 13.20
C ALA A 863 2.68 7.35 13.41
N THR A 864 3.01 7.79 14.63
CA THR A 864 4.32 8.35 15.03
C THR A 864 4.99 7.42 16.01
#